data_AF-A0A6N6Z5U0-F1
#
_entry.id   AF-A0A6N6Z5U0-F1
#
_cell.length_a   1.000
_cell.length_b   1.000
_cell.length_c   1.000
_cell.angle_alpha   90.00
_cell.angle_beta   90.00
_cell.angle_gamma   90.00
#
_symmetry.space_group_name_H-M   'P 1'
#
loop_
_entity.id
_entity.type
_entity.pdbx_description
1 polymer ?
#
loop_
_entity_poly.entity_id
_entity_poly.type
_entity_poly.pdbx_seq_one_letter_code
_entity_poly.pdbx_strand_id
1 'polypeptide(L)'
;MQTTLPDLRTAIGFDSTTCSSVLPDKGMIEYINMQLAALGEPIFGKEEDYAFLKMGQSLMAHYQAKDQLRDKLRPPSDRRIEEWLHQYLQEVEGAENLHLPGKTFSLGQHGLSRMLSLPPDRDEFHSDIVHSYRIANGVLHNPKSDRRTTKGVFHVTEGGLPIPEDKKAVPKKTFAKLLEHALQPPSELMRLPFTSTQKEQARCWVSLLLRPVVCPAVPGFTEQKSMEVRFFAPGNLVCNLDFVESIFGNAGDPYLHQNDAGLDIKNWSGHTGCVILAPHLLKLTKKEVGLPHISEANERQKRDGMCWENEDELYNDGQAYKVTARDENGVIVTLISDNYFGYCKKEVKTQLSYASNLYGLVEEEHAGGALAFSSYDLGEDFRLSDYMPEVNHTFEDVVRLYAHRMELQPEGYGIDLKHPNILYVPEDAYFSLPDQKITWRNAYGERSIKLLARKTYVLPSGYKVRLMKPAEGRRWRLIGTRAQPTMSHKPCTVSGGGKSEISKSIADAIIHNPFYVDHIKEAFDKVDEILGREYGNRFRDASKNRAKGRPILSPERSLGSVIKLLNPSDEYTEEHNAFIRGIPTEIKELVLLVKRFYKPDWGDNWRDRFAVDRINGVLGHELRYRGAPIIASYLRLGYEEDGSWRVFTLRKDFWPAAKIQMEDDITASVVVPREQITGTAGSTPNPSLKFTYNCEYRLFQRPDDAIIRGYDHQTERDLSQKGNFLSNYEPLGQAEAREIVDDAVRFDYFTGPMKAMLQDFVENPEENPNYISTSAIPRIIDGKFSKNPRYLQTRPGLEAPEDIYLAQMGLRFFRRLREEEPVHTPVDIVCPGHRNNPPEGSIRSLAVLNPIHYMPLPEAFMEFISSMTGKSPSTTGAGSEGALTKGPFNAILPIHDINAAFVSYAVTGYQPFVTSAAYVGPKFRVDHDISLLVPEIWSRMKRIERDPNYLIENGLLDKVEDMEVNGKKVPASILGYRINQNFVNLFMGRVFGSPGVLFTEEMLKPELQDLETFADGIANMMGTHQRVAANYFADGSYERAVPPIKALLHIMRDGEYEGKTLASPELRAMFTREAVLESDWYKARLDTQQASDVALMESHLQYLTSFPHDFAGLAERRAEVEEKLAYYKSEAYRASIVGTIGRDPSIGIV
;
A
#
# COMPACT_ATOMS: atom_id res chain seq x y z
N MET A 1 14.13 14.44 -13.97
CA MET A 1 13.27 15.61 -13.74
C MET A 1 12.96 15.70 -12.25
N GLN A 2 13.57 16.65 -11.56
CA GLN A 2 13.16 17.02 -10.20
C GLN A 2 11.99 17.99 -10.35
N THR A 3 10.77 17.51 -10.18
CA THR A 3 9.80 18.33 -9.44
C THR A 3 10.52 18.74 -8.16
N THR A 4 10.60 20.04 -7.87
CA THR A 4 11.10 20.51 -6.57
C THR A 4 10.23 19.85 -5.51
N LEU A 5 10.71 18.73 -4.96
CA LEU A 5 10.09 18.09 -3.82
C LEU A 5 9.95 19.18 -2.76
N PRO A 6 8.79 19.27 -2.08
CA PRO A 6 8.67 20.18 -0.96
C PRO A 6 9.83 19.91 0.00
N ASP A 7 10.36 20.96 0.61
CA ASP A 7 11.38 20.79 1.64
C ASP A 7 10.81 19.84 2.71
N LEU A 8 11.30 18.60 2.74
CA LEU A 8 10.75 17.55 3.59
C LEU A 8 10.92 17.92 5.07
N ARG A 9 11.85 18.82 5.38
CA ARG A 9 12.02 19.34 6.73
C ARG A 9 10.84 20.19 7.16
N THR A 10 10.38 21.12 6.32
CA THR A 10 9.22 21.98 6.65
C THR A 10 7.89 21.28 6.37
N ALA A 11 7.83 20.33 5.45
CA ALA A 11 6.60 19.62 5.10
C ALA A 11 6.26 18.49 6.09
N ILE A 12 7.25 17.66 6.47
CA ILE A 12 7.03 16.45 7.30
C ILE A 12 8.06 16.28 8.43
N GLY A 13 8.95 17.25 8.65
CA GLY A 13 10.00 17.14 9.66
C GLY A 13 10.94 15.98 9.39
N PHE A 14 11.38 15.80 8.15
CA PHE A 14 12.30 14.74 7.76
C PHE A 14 13.52 15.32 7.04
N ASP A 15 14.72 15.00 7.51
CA ASP A 15 15.97 15.40 6.86
C ASP A 15 16.41 14.31 5.89
N SER A 16 16.40 14.63 4.60
CA SER A 16 16.79 13.74 3.52
C SER A 16 18.29 13.42 3.49
N THR A 17 19.12 14.19 4.20
CA THR A 17 20.57 13.95 4.30
C THR A 17 20.88 12.90 5.35
N THR A 18 20.27 13.02 6.53
CA THR A 18 20.43 12.06 7.62
C THR A 18 19.44 10.89 7.56
N CYS A 19 18.44 10.97 6.67
CA CYS A 19 17.34 10.01 6.52
C CYS A 19 16.59 9.77 7.83
N SER A 20 16.35 10.84 8.60
CA SER A 20 15.77 10.76 9.94
C SER A 20 14.79 11.90 10.23
N SER A 21 13.90 11.66 11.20
CA SER A 21 12.97 12.68 11.68
C SER A 21 13.70 13.79 12.43
N VAL A 22 13.33 15.04 12.12
CA VAL A 22 13.80 16.24 12.81
C VAL A 22 12.89 16.53 13.99
N LEU A 23 13.49 16.60 15.18
CA LEU A 23 12.76 16.94 16.40
C LEU A 23 12.56 18.46 16.49
N PRO A 24 11.40 18.92 17.01
CA PRO A 24 11.22 20.32 17.35
C PRO A 24 12.28 20.83 18.33
N ASP A 25 12.74 22.06 18.16
CA ASP A 25 13.74 22.70 19.02
C ASP A 25 13.13 23.74 19.97
N LYS A 26 13.95 24.29 20.88
CA LYS A 26 13.53 25.34 21.83
C LYS A 26 13.14 26.66 21.14
N GLY A 27 13.72 26.97 19.98
CA GLY A 27 13.38 28.18 19.22
C GLY A 27 11.93 28.15 18.73
N MET A 28 11.37 26.95 18.52
CA MET A 28 9.97 26.77 18.15
C MET A 28 8.99 27.24 19.23
N ILE A 29 9.35 27.17 20.53
CA ILE A 29 8.51 27.68 21.64
C ILE A 29 8.32 29.18 21.51
N GLU A 30 9.41 29.92 21.27
CA GLU A 30 9.36 31.36 21.11
C GLU A 30 8.57 31.76 19.86
N TYR A 31 8.74 31.03 18.75
CA TYR A 31 7.94 31.22 17.54
C TYR A 31 6.44 30.99 17.77
N ILE A 32 6.06 29.93 18.49
CA ILE A 32 4.66 29.67 18.86
C ILE A 32 4.12 30.82 19.71
N ASN A 33 4.89 31.30 20.70
CA ASN A 33 4.49 32.43 21.53
C ASN A 33 4.29 33.72 20.72
N MET A 34 5.12 33.98 19.70
CA MET A 34 4.91 35.11 18.79
C MET A 34 3.59 35.00 18.02
N GLN A 35 3.23 33.81 17.54
CA GLN A 35 1.95 33.60 16.86
C GLN A 35 0.75 33.72 17.82
N LEU A 36 0.84 33.17 19.03
CA LEU A 36 -0.19 33.34 20.07
C LEU A 36 -0.38 34.82 20.42
N ALA A 37 0.73 35.54 20.66
CA ALA A 37 0.69 36.97 20.90
C ALA A 37 0.06 37.72 19.72
N ALA A 38 0.40 37.39 18.47
CA ALA A 38 -0.20 38.01 17.29
C ALA A 38 -1.72 37.77 17.20
N LEU A 39 -2.21 36.60 17.65
CA LEU A 39 -3.64 36.29 17.73
C LEU A 39 -4.35 36.98 18.90
N GLY A 40 -3.60 37.55 19.85
CA GLY A 40 -4.12 38.10 21.10
C GLY A 40 -4.42 37.04 22.16
N GLU A 41 -3.84 35.85 22.02
CA GLU A 41 -3.95 34.75 22.98
C GLU A 41 -2.80 34.79 24.01
N PRO A 42 -3.01 34.27 25.23
CA PRO A 42 -1.95 34.08 26.22
C PRO A 42 -0.76 33.27 25.67
N ILE A 43 0.46 33.76 25.90
CA ILE A 43 1.70 33.04 25.61
C ILE A 43 2.05 32.05 26.73
N PHE A 44 2.92 31.07 26.45
CA PHE A 44 3.51 30.22 27.47
C PHE A 44 4.68 30.92 28.19
N GLY A 45 4.68 30.97 29.52
CA GLY A 45 5.74 31.61 30.31
C GLY A 45 5.61 33.13 30.38
N LYS A 46 6.72 33.85 30.65
CA LYS A 46 6.72 35.32 30.69
C LYS A 46 7.37 35.88 29.44
N GLU A 47 6.89 37.03 28.99
CA GLU A 47 7.42 37.72 27.82
C GLU A 47 8.91 38.09 27.96
N GLU A 48 9.36 38.34 29.19
CA GLU A 48 10.76 38.61 29.53
C GLU A 48 11.71 37.45 29.21
N ASP A 49 11.18 36.22 29.12
CA ASP A 49 11.93 35.01 28.84
C ASP A 49 12.23 34.84 27.33
N TYR A 50 11.61 35.66 26.48
CA TYR A 50 11.65 35.54 25.01
C TYR A 50 12.15 36.83 24.35
N ALA A 51 13.44 36.85 23.99
CA ALA A 51 14.10 38.05 23.49
C ALA A 51 13.51 38.56 22.15
N PHE A 52 13.21 37.67 21.21
CA PHE A 52 12.63 38.03 19.91
C PHE A 52 11.18 38.45 20.03
N LEU A 53 10.39 37.79 20.88
CA LEU A 53 9.02 38.21 21.18
C LEU A 53 8.99 39.64 21.72
N LYS A 54 9.85 39.92 22.71
CA LYS A 54 9.98 41.25 23.32
C LYS A 54 10.41 42.32 22.31
N MET A 55 11.38 42.01 21.44
CA MET A 55 11.79 42.93 20.37
C MET A 55 10.69 43.13 19.31
N GLY A 56 9.87 42.12 19.07
CA GLY A 56 8.80 42.10 18.07
C GLY A 56 7.46 42.67 18.50
N GLN A 57 7.27 43.05 19.77
CA GLN A 57 5.99 43.51 20.33
C GLN A 57 5.31 44.59 19.48
N SER A 58 6.04 45.65 19.14
CA SER A 58 5.48 46.75 18.36
C SER A 58 5.01 46.30 16.98
N LEU A 59 5.69 45.32 16.37
CA LEU A 59 5.31 44.75 15.08
C LEU A 59 4.05 43.88 15.22
N MET A 60 3.94 43.09 16.29
CA MET A 60 2.76 42.25 16.54
C MET A 60 1.53 43.10 16.88
N ALA A 61 1.67 44.13 17.72
CA ALA A 61 0.59 45.08 18.01
C ALA A 61 0.15 45.84 16.74
N HIS A 62 1.10 46.20 15.87
CA HIS A 62 0.80 46.80 14.57
C HIS A 62 0.07 45.84 13.63
N TYR A 63 0.44 44.56 13.63
CA TYR A 63 -0.26 43.51 12.88
C TYR A 63 -1.69 43.32 13.40
N GLN A 64 -1.88 43.22 14.72
CA GLN A 64 -3.20 43.14 15.34
C GLN A 64 -4.09 44.34 15.01
N ALA A 65 -3.55 45.56 15.09
CA ALA A 65 -4.30 46.75 14.74
C ALA A 65 -4.72 46.75 13.26
N LYS A 66 -3.85 46.29 12.35
CA LYS A 66 -4.17 46.13 10.94
C LYS A 66 -5.21 45.03 10.68
N ASP A 67 -5.13 43.92 11.40
CA ASP A 67 -6.10 42.83 11.32
C ASP A 67 -7.49 43.31 11.77
N GLN A 68 -7.57 44.06 12.87
CA GLN A 68 -8.81 44.69 13.35
C GLN A 68 -9.41 45.69 12.35
N LEU A 69 -8.57 46.39 11.56
CA LEU A 69 -9.02 47.30 10.50
C LEU A 69 -9.49 46.56 9.25
N ARG A 70 -9.02 45.32 9.03
CA ARG A 70 -9.37 44.46 7.90
C ARG A 70 -10.33 43.38 8.38
N ASP A 71 -11.53 43.83 8.75
CA ASP A 71 -12.58 42.94 9.20
C ASP A 71 -12.75 41.80 8.17
N LYS A 72 -12.58 40.55 8.61
CA LYS A 72 -12.85 39.32 7.83
C LYS A 72 -11.86 38.97 6.71
N LEU A 73 -10.56 39.21 6.85
CA LEU A 73 -9.58 38.68 5.88
C LEU A 73 -9.54 37.14 5.91
N ARG A 74 -9.89 36.51 4.78
CA ARG A 74 -9.86 35.05 4.59
C ARG A 74 -8.77 34.65 3.60
N PRO A 75 -8.05 33.54 3.83
CA PRO A 75 -7.17 33.01 2.80
C PRO A 75 -8.00 32.52 1.60
N PRO A 76 -7.42 32.46 0.38
CA PRO A 76 -8.13 32.05 -0.83
C PRO A 76 -8.88 30.72 -0.72
N SER A 77 -8.28 29.72 -0.06
CA SER A 77 -8.89 28.41 0.18
C SER A 77 -10.19 28.51 0.99
N ASP A 78 -10.19 29.33 2.05
CA ASP A 78 -11.33 29.45 2.95
C ASP A 78 -12.45 30.24 2.27
N ARG A 79 -12.10 31.22 1.42
CA ARG A 79 -13.09 31.93 0.58
C ARG A 79 -13.81 31.00 -0.37
N ARG A 80 -13.09 30.14 -1.09
CA ARG A 80 -13.69 29.13 -1.98
C ARG A 80 -14.68 28.23 -1.22
N ILE A 81 -14.34 27.84 0.00
CA ILE A 81 -15.21 27.01 0.85
C ILE A 81 -16.43 27.80 1.35
N GLU A 82 -16.25 29.02 1.85
CA GLU A 82 -17.36 29.85 2.35
C GLU A 82 -18.33 30.25 1.24
N GLU A 83 -17.82 30.70 0.10
CA GLU A 83 -18.63 31.05 -1.08
C GLU A 83 -19.50 29.86 -1.52
N TRP A 84 -18.90 28.67 -1.58
CA TRP A 84 -19.63 27.44 -1.89
C TRP A 84 -20.65 27.08 -0.80
N LEU A 85 -20.30 27.17 0.49
CA LEU A 85 -21.23 26.88 1.59
C LEU A 85 -22.45 27.82 1.57
N HIS A 86 -22.24 29.11 1.32
CA HIS A 86 -23.31 30.10 1.22
C HIS A 86 -24.25 29.80 0.05
N GLN A 87 -23.69 29.45 -1.11
CA GLN A 87 -24.50 29.04 -2.27
C GLN A 87 -25.24 27.72 -2.01
N TYR A 88 -24.54 26.71 -1.47
CA TYR A 88 -25.11 25.40 -1.18
C TYR A 88 -26.24 25.51 -0.15
N LEU A 89 -26.12 26.37 0.86
CA LEU A 89 -27.09 26.51 1.95
C LEU A 89 -28.04 27.71 1.79
N GLN A 90 -28.08 28.39 0.64
CA GLN A 90 -28.87 29.62 0.43
C GLN A 90 -30.38 29.50 0.77
N GLU A 91 -30.93 28.30 0.72
CA GLU A 91 -32.35 28.01 0.99
C GLU A 91 -32.62 27.76 2.49
N VAL A 92 -31.58 27.68 3.33
CA VAL A 92 -31.69 27.42 4.76
C VAL A 92 -31.57 28.75 5.50
N GLU A 93 -32.64 29.13 6.20
CA GLU A 93 -32.69 30.36 6.99
C GLU A 93 -31.55 30.44 8.02
N GLY A 94 -30.84 31.57 8.03
CA GLY A 94 -29.72 31.85 8.95
C GLY A 94 -28.38 31.30 8.49
N ALA A 95 -28.32 30.50 7.42
CA ALA A 95 -27.08 29.92 6.91
C ALA A 95 -26.12 30.96 6.31
N GLU A 96 -26.63 32.13 5.91
CA GLU A 96 -25.83 33.26 5.43
C GLU A 96 -24.87 33.84 6.49
N ASN A 97 -25.13 33.54 7.77
CA ASN A 97 -24.28 33.97 8.90
C ASN A 97 -23.22 32.94 9.29
N LEU A 98 -23.21 31.76 8.63
CA LEU A 98 -22.22 30.72 8.90
C LEU A 98 -20.90 31.08 8.23
N HIS A 99 -19.86 31.22 9.04
CA HIS A 99 -18.51 31.51 8.58
C HIS A 99 -17.53 30.52 9.21
N LEU A 100 -16.53 30.10 8.44
CA LEU A 100 -15.41 29.32 8.97
C LEU A 100 -14.69 30.12 10.07
N PRO A 101 -13.89 29.47 10.93
CA PRO A 101 -13.10 30.17 11.93
C PRO A 101 -12.14 31.20 11.30
N GLY A 102 -12.30 32.49 11.61
CA GLY A 102 -11.51 33.58 11.00
C GLY A 102 -10.18 33.87 11.67
N LYS A 103 -10.11 33.66 12.98
CA LYS A 103 -8.87 33.77 13.75
C LYS A 103 -8.45 32.38 14.16
N THR A 104 -7.43 31.85 13.48
CA THR A 104 -6.88 30.52 13.75
C THR A 104 -5.38 30.61 13.94
N PHE A 105 -4.83 29.74 14.79
CA PHE A 105 -3.42 29.43 14.80
C PHE A 105 -3.09 28.64 13.53
N SER A 106 -2.47 29.31 12.56
CA SER A 106 -2.12 28.73 11.26
C SER A 106 -0.82 27.95 11.36
N LEU A 107 -0.89 26.64 11.10
CA LEU A 107 0.28 25.76 11.08
C LEU A 107 1.05 25.95 9.76
N GLY A 108 1.97 26.90 9.74
CA GLY A 108 2.76 27.24 8.53
C GLY A 108 3.98 26.34 8.25
N GLN A 109 4.35 25.45 9.18
CA GLN A 109 5.44 24.47 9.01
C GLN A 109 5.29 23.29 9.98
N HIS A 110 5.85 22.14 9.60
CA HIS A 110 5.90 20.94 10.41
C HIS A 110 6.62 21.13 11.75
N GLY A 111 6.07 20.48 12.78
CA GLY A 111 6.58 20.48 14.15
C GLY A 111 5.82 21.42 15.08
N LEU A 112 5.17 22.46 14.55
CA LEU A 112 4.34 23.37 15.34
C LEU A 112 3.20 22.62 16.03
N SER A 113 2.44 21.84 15.27
CA SER A 113 1.33 21.02 15.76
C SER A 113 1.75 20.06 16.88
N ARG A 114 2.90 19.40 16.72
CA ARG A 114 3.49 18.50 17.70
C ARG A 114 3.86 19.23 18.99
N MET A 115 4.52 20.38 18.88
CA MET A 115 4.86 21.20 20.05
C MET A 115 3.62 21.75 20.74
N LEU A 116 2.59 22.13 20.01
CA LEU A 116 1.33 22.63 20.57
C LEU A 116 0.54 21.54 21.31
N SER A 117 0.81 20.27 21.03
CA SER A 117 0.07 19.12 21.57
C SER A 117 0.39 18.81 23.04
N LEU A 118 1.44 19.42 23.60
CA LEU A 118 1.90 19.23 24.97
C LEU A 118 2.39 20.58 25.57
N PRO A 119 2.25 20.81 26.88
CA PRO A 119 2.88 21.95 27.54
C PRO A 119 4.43 21.86 27.47
N PRO A 120 5.15 22.99 27.32
CA PRO A 120 6.62 22.95 27.27
C PRO A 120 7.31 22.53 28.57
N ASP A 121 6.65 22.67 29.72
CA ASP A 121 7.19 22.36 31.05
C ASP A 121 6.77 21.00 31.60
N ARG A 122 6.00 20.19 30.86
CA ARG A 122 5.61 18.83 31.27
C ARG A 122 5.61 17.85 30.10
N ASP A 123 5.71 16.59 30.45
CA ASP A 123 5.68 15.48 29.50
C ASP A 123 4.30 14.83 29.36
N GLU A 124 3.25 15.44 29.92
CA GLU A 124 1.89 14.93 29.84
C GLU A 124 0.85 16.05 29.71
N PHE A 125 -0.28 15.70 29.10
CA PHE A 125 -1.48 16.51 29.05
C PHE A 125 -2.71 15.60 29.08
N HIS A 126 -3.71 15.96 29.90
CA HIS A 126 -4.93 15.19 30.06
C HIS A 126 -6.17 16.07 29.83
N SER A 127 -7.13 15.51 29.10
CA SER A 127 -8.48 16.04 28.94
C SER A 127 -9.49 14.90 28.87
N ASP A 128 -10.78 15.22 28.91
CA ASP A 128 -11.86 14.23 28.80
C ASP A 128 -11.88 13.48 27.44
N ILE A 129 -11.06 13.92 26.47
CA ILE A 129 -11.08 13.39 25.11
C ILE A 129 -9.74 12.86 24.59
N VAL A 130 -8.61 13.28 25.17
CA VAL A 130 -7.29 12.78 24.78
C VAL A 130 -6.30 12.88 25.94
N HIS A 131 -5.49 11.83 26.11
CA HIS A 131 -4.33 11.82 26.98
C HIS A 131 -3.09 11.79 26.10
N SER A 132 -2.21 12.78 26.25
CA SER A 132 -1.01 12.96 25.44
C SER A 132 0.23 12.89 26.31
N TYR A 133 1.30 12.27 25.80
CA TYR A 133 2.57 12.13 26.51
C TYR A 133 3.75 12.43 25.58
N ARG A 134 4.75 13.12 26.09
CA ARG A 134 6.09 13.14 25.52
C ARG A 134 6.78 11.86 25.96
N ILE A 135 7.24 11.07 25.00
CA ILE A 135 7.91 9.79 25.27
C ILE A 135 9.33 9.82 24.67
N ALA A 136 10.24 9.01 25.21
CA ALA A 136 11.64 8.96 24.74
C ALA A 136 11.76 8.68 23.23
N ASN A 137 10.85 7.87 22.68
CA ASN A 137 10.76 7.55 21.26
C ASN A 137 9.85 8.48 20.42
N GLY A 138 9.32 9.57 20.97
CA GLY A 138 8.48 10.53 20.23
C GLY A 138 7.31 11.12 21.03
N VAL A 139 6.09 10.97 20.51
CA VAL A 139 4.83 11.41 21.16
C VAL A 139 3.81 10.28 21.16
N LEU A 140 3.06 10.17 22.26
CA LEU A 140 1.96 9.21 22.43
C LEU A 140 0.65 9.96 22.63
N HIS A 141 -0.37 9.60 21.85
CA HIS A 141 -1.70 10.14 22.00
C HIS A 141 -2.74 9.03 22.14
N ASN A 142 -3.41 8.99 23.28
CA ASN A 142 -4.47 8.04 23.62
C ASN A 142 -5.82 8.78 23.62
N PRO A 143 -6.54 8.82 22.49
CA PRO A 143 -7.88 9.43 22.41
C PRO A 143 -8.90 8.63 23.23
N LYS A 144 -10.06 9.23 23.52
CA LYS A 144 -11.16 8.58 24.24
C LYS A 144 -11.59 7.28 23.58
N SER A 145 -11.81 7.32 22.26
CA SER A 145 -12.13 6.14 21.44
C SER A 145 -10.84 5.50 20.93
N ASP A 146 -10.58 4.23 21.24
CA ASP A 146 -9.36 3.52 20.83
C ASP A 146 -9.41 3.01 19.38
N ARG A 147 -10.56 3.05 18.72
CA ARG A 147 -10.76 2.51 17.37
C ARG A 147 -11.87 3.22 16.62
N ARG A 148 -11.84 3.09 15.30
CA ARG A 148 -12.90 3.56 14.39
C ARG A 148 -14.05 2.57 14.29
N THR A 149 -15.28 3.09 14.21
CA THR A 149 -16.48 2.38 13.78
C THR A 149 -16.79 2.67 12.29
N THR A 150 -17.50 1.76 11.62
CA THR A 150 -17.95 1.93 10.22
C THR A 150 -19.46 1.85 10.07
N LYS A 151 -20.13 1.06 10.92
CA LYS A 151 -21.58 0.85 10.86
C LYS A 151 -22.31 2.15 11.21
N GLY A 152 -23.08 2.69 10.26
CA GLY A 152 -23.93 3.86 10.48
C GLY A 152 -23.15 5.17 10.73
N VAL A 153 -21.88 5.23 10.30
CA VAL A 153 -20.99 6.37 10.59
C VAL A 153 -20.96 7.41 9.48
N PHE A 154 -21.21 7.02 8.23
CA PHE A 154 -21.04 7.92 7.08
C PHE A 154 -22.39 8.49 6.64
N HIS A 155 -22.57 9.79 6.90
CA HIS A 155 -23.73 10.56 6.53
C HIS A 155 -23.41 11.49 5.36
N VAL A 156 -24.37 11.71 4.47
CA VAL A 156 -24.21 12.58 3.30
C VAL A 156 -25.41 13.53 3.21
N THR A 157 -25.12 14.80 3.00
CA THR A 157 -26.13 15.87 2.95
C THR A 157 -26.84 15.91 1.59
N GLU A 158 -28.15 16.12 1.63
CA GLU A 158 -29.02 16.34 0.46
C GLU A 158 -28.72 17.66 -0.26
N GLY A 159 -29.14 17.79 -1.53
CA GLY A 159 -29.03 19.04 -2.30
C GLY A 159 -27.74 19.24 -3.08
N GLY A 160 -26.89 18.23 -3.17
CA GLY A 160 -25.76 18.18 -4.10
C GLY A 160 -25.82 16.92 -4.97
N LEU A 161 -24.66 16.29 -5.23
CA LEU A 161 -24.60 15.02 -5.96
C LEU A 161 -25.48 13.94 -5.30
N PRO A 162 -26.02 12.96 -6.06
CA PRO A 162 -26.87 11.92 -5.48
C PRO A 162 -26.23 11.16 -4.33
N ILE A 163 -27.05 10.73 -3.36
CA ILE A 163 -26.60 10.05 -2.15
C ILE A 163 -26.61 8.53 -2.39
N PRO A 164 -25.51 7.81 -2.12
CA PRO A 164 -25.50 6.35 -2.25
C PRO A 164 -26.48 5.67 -1.30
N GLU A 165 -27.02 4.53 -1.72
CA GLU A 165 -28.03 3.82 -0.92
C GLU A 165 -27.52 3.40 0.47
N ASP A 166 -26.23 3.07 0.58
CA ASP A 166 -25.60 2.58 1.80
C ASP A 166 -25.24 3.68 2.81
N LYS A 167 -25.44 4.97 2.45
CA LYS A 167 -25.18 6.13 3.32
C LYS A 167 -26.46 6.62 3.99
N LYS A 168 -26.31 7.27 5.16
CA LYS A 168 -27.44 7.97 5.79
C LYS A 168 -27.66 9.33 5.12
N ALA A 169 -28.86 9.61 4.65
CA ALA A 169 -29.22 10.87 3.98
C ALA A 169 -29.57 11.95 5.02
N VAL A 170 -28.94 13.11 4.95
CA VAL A 170 -29.12 14.22 5.92
C VAL A 170 -29.75 15.44 5.25
N PRO A 171 -30.87 15.97 5.78
CA PRO A 171 -31.45 17.21 5.25
C PRO A 171 -30.48 18.41 5.34
N LYS A 172 -30.52 19.32 4.36
CA LYS A 172 -29.69 20.55 4.35
C LYS A 172 -29.81 21.36 5.64
N LYS A 173 -31.04 21.52 6.15
CA LYS A 173 -31.29 22.22 7.43
C LYS A 173 -30.54 21.59 8.61
N THR A 174 -30.47 20.26 8.63
CA THR A 174 -29.80 19.50 9.69
C THR A 174 -28.29 19.64 9.58
N PHE A 175 -27.74 19.58 8.36
CA PHE A 175 -26.32 19.86 8.15
C PHE A 175 -25.95 21.29 8.54
N ALA A 176 -26.76 22.29 8.19
CA ALA A 176 -26.52 23.68 8.57
C ALA A 176 -26.49 23.86 10.09
N LYS A 177 -27.42 23.24 10.82
CA LYS A 177 -27.44 23.24 12.30
C LYS A 177 -26.24 22.51 12.90
N LEU A 178 -25.84 21.37 12.33
CA LEU A 178 -24.62 20.67 12.75
C LEU A 178 -23.36 21.50 12.51
N LEU A 179 -23.28 22.21 11.38
CA LEU A 179 -22.18 23.12 11.05
C LEU A 179 -22.14 24.32 12.01
N GLU A 180 -23.31 24.92 12.30
CA GLU A 180 -23.45 25.99 13.29
C GLU A 180 -22.88 25.57 14.65
N HIS A 181 -23.29 24.40 15.16
CA HIS A 181 -22.74 23.86 16.40
C HIS A 181 -21.27 23.47 16.29
N ALA A 182 -20.81 22.94 15.15
CA ALA A 182 -19.41 22.57 14.95
C ALA A 182 -18.48 23.79 15.05
N LEU A 183 -18.94 24.95 14.59
CA LEU A 183 -18.22 26.23 14.64
C LEU A 183 -18.25 26.89 16.02
N GLN A 184 -19.01 26.36 16.97
CA GLN A 184 -19.14 26.86 18.34
C GLN A 184 -18.70 25.80 19.39
N PRO A 185 -17.43 25.33 19.35
CA PRO A 185 -16.93 24.38 20.32
C PRO A 185 -16.91 24.98 21.74
N PRO A 186 -17.13 24.17 22.80
CA PRO A 186 -17.04 24.64 24.17
C PRO A 186 -15.61 25.11 24.52
N SER A 187 -15.50 26.03 25.47
CA SER A 187 -14.22 26.65 25.88
C SER A 187 -13.14 25.64 26.26
N GLU A 188 -13.52 24.53 26.89
CA GLU A 188 -12.59 23.46 27.29
C GLU A 188 -12.01 22.70 26.09
N LEU A 189 -12.77 22.56 25.01
CA LEU A 189 -12.31 21.95 23.78
C LEU A 189 -11.42 22.90 22.97
N MET A 190 -11.61 24.22 23.14
CA MET A 190 -10.76 25.25 22.54
C MET A 190 -9.42 25.42 23.24
N ARG A 191 -9.28 24.95 24.48
CA ARG A 191 -8.04 25.07 25.27
C ARG A 191 -6.86 24.40 24.57
N LEU A 192 -5.79 25.15 24.35
CA LEU A 192 -4.57 24.66 23.75
C LEU A 192 -3.68 23.94 24.78
N PRO A 193 -3.24 22.69 24.54
CA PRO A 193 -2.40 21.94 25.49
C PRO A 193 -1.10 22.67 25.87
N PHE A 194 -0.51 23.40 24.93
CA PHE A 194 0.71 24.20 25.09
C PHE A 194 0.70 25.16 26.30
N THR A 195 -0.45 25.74 26.64
CA THR A 195 -0.59 26.69 27.78
C THR A 195 -1.41 26.10 28.93
N SER A 196 -1.62 24.78 28.95
CA SER A 196 -2.52 24.13 29.90
C SER A 196 -2.03 24.14 31.35
N THR A 197 -0.74 24.38 31.58
CA THR A 197 -0.10 24.35 32.91
C THR A 197 -0.13 25.70 33.65
N GLN A 198 -0.55 26.77 32.96
CA GLN A 198 -0.64 28.12 33.51
C GLN A 198 -2.07 28.54 33.82
N LYS A 199 -2.20 29.63 34.58
CA LYS A 199 -3.49 30.21 34.98
C LYS A 199 -4.25 30.82 33.81
N GLU A 200 -3.58 31.62 32.98
CA GLU A 200 -4.15 32.21 31.78
C GLU A 200 -3.89 31.28 30.59
N GLN A 201 -4.92 30.68 30.02
CA GLN A 201 -4.76 29.61 29.02
C GLN A 201 -5.28 30.08 27.66
N ALA A 202 -4.52 29.80 26.60
CA ALA A 202 -4.90 30.07 25.23
C ALA A 202 -6.06 29.19 24.78
N ARG A 203 -7.02 29.79 24.07
CA ARG A 203 -8.22 29.13 23.55
C ARG A 203 -8.47 29.54 22.11
N CYS A 204 -7.93 28.77 21.18
CA CYS A 204 -7.99 29.11 19.77
C CYS A 204 -8.35 27.91 18.89
N TRP A 205 -8.83 28.22 17.68
CA TRP A 205 -8.87 27.28 16.58
C TRP A 205 -7.46 27.10 16.03
N VAL A 206 -7.13 25.89 15.60
CA VAL A 206 -5.89 25.60 14.89
C VAL A 206 -6.26 25.15 13.48
N SER A 207 -5.53 25.61 12.46
CA SER A 207 -5.78 25.23 11.08
C SER A 207 -4.53 24.79 10.31
N LEU A 208 -4.73 23.93 9.31
CA LEU A 208 -3.69 23.33 8.47
C LEU A 208 -4.12 23.32 7.01
N LEU A 209 -3.18 23.62 6.10
CA LEU A 209 -3.35 23.43 4.66
C LEU A 209 -2.58 22.17 4.23
N LEU A 210 -3.25 21.30 3.49
CA LEU A 210 -2.68 20.10 2.86
C LEU A 210 -2.81 20.18 1.34
N ARG A 211 -1.90 19.53 0.61
CA ARG A 211 -1.91 19.42 -0.86
C ARG A 211 -1.80 17.96 -1.33
N PRO A 212 -2.73 17.06 -0.97
CA PRO A 212 -2.61 15.65 -1.29
C PRO A 212 -2.76 15.40 -2.80
N VAL A 213 -2.00 14.45 -3.33
CA VAL A 213 -1.89 14.15 -4.77
C VAL A 213 -3.14 13.43 -5.28
N VAL A 214 -3.71 13.93 -6.37
CA VAL A 214 -4.87 13.39 -7.10
C VAL A 214 -4.44 12.71 -8.40
N CYS A 215 -3.52 13.31 -9.14
CA CYS A 215 -2.98 12.77 -10.39
C CYS A 215 -1.46 12.56 -10.27
N PRO A 216 -0.95 11.34 -10.44
CA PRO A 216 0.49 11.10 -10.53
C PRO A 216 1.12 11.79 -11.75
N ALA A 217 2.37 12.23 -11.62
CA ALA A 217 3.16 12.64 -12.77
C ALA A 217 3.60 11.45 -13.60
N VAL A 218 3.36 11.50 -14.91
CA VAL A 218 3.92 10.57 -15.90
C VAL A 218 4.69 11.41 -16.93
N PRO A 219 6.04 11.40 -16.90
CA PRO A 219 6.85 12.23 -17.78
C PRO A 219 6.46 12.11 -19.26
N GLY A 220 6.11 13.25 -19.86
CA GLY A 220 5.65 13.35 -21.25
C GLY A 220 4.14 13.28 -21.45
N PHE A 221 3.34 13.05 -20.40
CA PHE A 221 1.88 12.96 -20.50
C PHE A 221 1.15 13.78 -19.44
N THR A 222 1.31 13.47 -18.14
CA THR A 222 0.65 14.20 -17.04
C THR A 222 1.65 14.91 -16.13
N GLU A 223 1.31 16.15 -15.74
CA GLU A 223 1.90 16.81 -14.58
C GLU A 223 1.26 16.26 -13.29
N GLN A 224 2.00 16.27 -12.17
CA GLN A 224 1.39 15.92 -10.88
C GLN A 224 0.31 16.95 -10.54
N LYS A 225 -0.89 16.49 -10.19
CA LYS A 225 -1.99 17.33 -9.69
C LYS A 225 -2.32 16.98 -8.25
N SER A 226 -2.70 17.98 -7.48
CA SER A 226 -3.12 17.88 -6.09
C SER A 226 -4.39 18.69 -5.87
N MET A 227 -5.25 18.26 -4.97
CA MET A 227 -6.28 19.13 -4.42
C MET A 227 -5.72 19.94 -3.26
N GLU A 228 -6.43 20.96 -2.79
CA GLU A 228 -6.13 21.60 -1.50
C GLU A 228 -7.15 21.17 -0.45
N VAL A 229 -6.71 20.95 0.80
CA VAL A 229 -7.59 20.60 1.92
C VAL A 229 -7.30 21.48 3.10
N ARG A 230 -8.34 22.12 3.65
CA ARG A 230 -8.32 22.92 4.87
C ARG A 230 -8.83 22.11 6.05
N PHE A 231 -7.96 21.89 7.03
CA PHE A 231 -8.30 21.22 8.29
C PHE A 231 -8.46 22.26 9.39
N PHE A 232 -9.56 22.17 10.14
CA PHE A 232 -9.84 22.97 11.32
C PHE A 232 -10.07 22.07 12.53
N ALA A 233 -9.39 22.38 13.63
CA ALA A 233 -9.55 21.67 14.89
C ALA A 233 -9.55 22.67 16.06
N PRO A 234 -10.40 22.48 17.09
CA PRO A 234 -10.23 23.16 18.37
C PRO A 234 -8.84 22.87 18.97
N GLY A 235 -8.28 23.79 19.75
CA GLY A 235 -6.92 23.70 20.31
C GLY A 235 -6.60 22.39 21.01
N ASN A 236 -7.55 21.79 21.74
CA ASN A 236 -7.36 20.53 22.47
C ASN A 236 -7.11 19.33 21.54
N LEU A 237 -7.46 19.44 20.26
CA LEU A 237 -7.32 18.41 19.24
C LEU A 237 -6.16 18.67 18.27
N VAL A 238 -5.22 19.56 18.60
CA VAL A 238 -4.08 19.88 17.73
C VAL A 238 -3.20 18.66 17.39
N CYS A 239 -3.20 17.62 18.22
CA CYS A 239 -2.53 16.35 17.91
C CYS A 239 -3.11 15.65 16.66
N ASN A 240 -4.38 15.89 16.33
CA ASN A 240 -4.97 15.38 15.09
C ASN A 240 -4.39 16.09 13.85
N LEU A 241 -3.96 17.34 14.00
CA LEU A 241 -3.29 18.07 12.93
C LEU A 241 -1.84 17.62 12.77
N ASP A 242 -1.09 17.35 13.86
CA ASP A 242 0.22 16.67 13.78
C ASP A 242 0.12 15.35 13.02
N PHE A 243 -0.93 14.57 13.32
CA PHE A 243 -1.18 13.31 12.65
C PHE A 243 -1.37 13.44 11.13
N VAL A 244 -2.28 14.29 10.65
CA VAL A 244 -2.50 14.42 9.19
C VAL A 244 -1.38 15.17 8.48
N GLU A 245 -0.74 16.13 9.14
CA GLU A 245 0.44 16.83 8.66
C GLU A 245 1.61 15.85 8.43
N SER A 246 1.83 14.95 9.39
CA SER A 246 2.83 13.90 9.31
C SER A 246 2.60 12.90 8.14
N ILE A 247 1.36 12.70 7.72
CA ILE A 247 1.00 11.77 6.64
C ILE A 247 1.08 12.47 5.28
N PHE A 248 0.46 13.66 5.15
CA PHE A 248 0.21 14.30 3.85
C PHE A 248 1.10 15.52 3.57
N GLY A 249 1.84 16.00 4.57
CA GLY A 249 2.75 17.15 4.47
C GLY A 249 2.06 18.50 4.68
N ASN A 250 2.77 19.42 5.34
CA ASN A 250 2.39 20.81 5.51
C ASN A 250 2.55 21.58 4.18
N ALA A 251 1.50 22.26 3.72
CA ALA A 251 1.52 23.06 2.50
C ALA A 251 1.77 24.56 2.73
N GLY A 252 2.18 24.94 3.93
CA GLY A 252 2.52 26.29 4.34
C GLY A 252 1.32 27.13 4.80
N ASP A 253 1.59 28.41 5.03
CA ASP A 253 0.58 29.39 5.43
C ASP A 253 -0.38 29.70 4.26
N PRO A 254 -1.70 29.43 4.37
CA PRO A 254 -2.68 29.64 3.32
C PRO A 254 -2.92 31.12 2.97
N TYR A 255 -2.45 32.08 3.78
CA TYR A 255 -2.54 33.50 3.47
C TYR A 255 -1.50 33.96 2.43
N LEU A 256 -0.46 33.17 2.19
CA LEU A 256 0.60 33.52 1.24
C LEU A 256 0.19 33.13 -0.19
N HIS A 257 0.34 34.03 -1.15
CA HIS A 257 0.03 33.78 -2.56
C HIS A 257 0.78 32.57 -3.14
N GLN A 258 1.98 32.27 -2.65
CA GLN A 258 2.76 31.11 -3.09
C GLN A 258 2.10 29.76 -2.73
N ASN A 259 1.18 29.75 -1.76
CA ASN A 259 0.45 28.58 -1.30
C ASN A 259 -1.02 28.58 -1.77
N ASP A 260 -1.44 29.60 -2.54
CA ASP A 260 -2.78 29.65 -3.11
C ASP A 260 -2.89 28.74 -4.34
N ALA A 261 -3.73 27.71 -4.21
CA ALA A 261 -3.99 26.76 -5.27
C ALA A 261 -4.44 27.38 -6.61
N GLY A 262 -5.20 28.48 -6.55
CA GLY A 262 -5.72 29.14 -7.76
C GLY A 262 -4.62 29.77 -8.62
N LEU A 263 -3.47 30.10 -8.02
CA LEU A 263 -2.28 30.63 -8.69
C LEU A 263 -1.32 29.54 -9.19
N ASP A 264 -1.56 28.29 -8.81
CA ASP A 264 -0.80 27.10 -9.21
C ASP A 264 -1.51 26.36 -10.36
N ILE A 265 -1.33 26.92 -11.56
CA ILE A 265 -1.91 26.42 -12.82
C ILE A 265 -1.45 25.00 -13.15
N LYS A 266 -0.24 24.64 -12.73
CA LYS A 266 0.40 23.36 -13.06
C LYS A 266 -0.06 22.24 -12.16
N ASN A 267 -0.19 22.49 -10.86
CA ASN A 267 -0.29 21.39 -9.89
C ASN A 267 -1.59 21.37 -9.07
N TRP A 268 -2.54 22.29 -9.28
CA TRP A 268 -3.89 22.19 -8.71
C TRP A 268 -4.84 21.39 -9.62
N SER A 269 -5.69 20.56 -9.01
CA SER A 269 -6.74 19.80 -9.70
C SER A 269 -8.05 20.56 -9.89
N GLY A 270 -8.18 21.79 -9.35
CA GLY A 270 -9.44 22.55 -9.31
C GLY A 270 -10.38 22.19 -8.15
N HIS A 271 -9.94 21.35 -7.22
CA HIS A 271 -10.79 20.83 -6.13
C HIS A 271 -10.32 21.33 -4.76
N THR A 272 -11.29 21.61 -3.88
CA THR A 272 -11.07 22.17 -2.54
C THR A 272 -11.81 21.34 -1.49
N GLY A 273 -11.10 20.93 -0.45
CA GLY A 273 -11.64 20.15 0.66
C GLY A 273 -11.63 20.91 1.98
N CYS A 274 -12.59 20.61 2.85
CA CYS A 274 -12.66 21.15 4.21
C CYS A 274 -12.98 20.03 5.20
N VAL A 275 -12.26 19.98 6.32
CA VAL A 275 -12.52 19.06 7.44
C VAL A 275 -12.57 19.83 8.75
N ILE A 276 -13.63 19.64 9.52
CA ILE A 276 -13.82 20.25 10.84
C ILE A 276 -14.00 19.17 11.90
N LEU A 277 -13.13 19.15 12.91
CA LEU A 277 -13.25 18.25 14.06
C LEU A 277 -14.18 18.86 15.11
N ALA A 278 -15.26 18.17 15.43
CA ALA A 278 -16.31 18.65 16.33
C ALA A 278 -16.90 17.51 17.18
N PRO A 279 -16.11 16.88 18.08
CA PRO A 279 -16.59 15.77 18.89
C PRO A 279 -17.69 16.12 19.89
N HIS A 280 -17.90 17.41 20.16
CA HIS A 280 -19.01 17.87 21.00
C HIS A 280 -20.39 17.67 20.34
N LEU A 281 -20.46 17.44 19.03
CA LEU A 281 -21.71 17.18 18.32
C LEU A 281 -22.45 15.92 18.79
N LEU A 282 -21.76 14.97 19.43
CA LEU A 282 -22.38 13.74 19.97
C LEU A 282 -23.44 13.99 21.06
N LYS A 283 -23.49 15.22 21.60
CA LYS A 283 -24.44 15.61 22.66
C LYS A 283 -25.74 16.22 22.12
N LEU A 284 -25.82 16.49 20.81
CA LEU A 284 -26.98 17.14 20.21
C LEU A 284 -28.13 16.16 20.06
N THR A 285 -29.35 16.61 20.32
CA THR A 285 -30.54 15.81 20.04
C THR A 285 -30.92 15.90 18.57
N LYS A 286 -31.62 14.88 18.07
CA LYS A 286 -32.21 14.86 16.72
C LYS A 286 -33.15 16.05 16.51
N LYS A 287 -33.90 16.44 17.55
CA LYS A 287 -34.81 17.59 17.52
C LYS A 287 -34.04 18.92 17.42
N GLU A 288 -32.96 19.11 18.17
CA GLU A 288 -32.13 20.32 18.15
C GLU A 288 -31.52 20.58 16.76
N VAL A 289 -31.14 19.51 16.06
CA VAL A 289 -30.63 19.59 14.69
C VAL A 289 -31.74 19.56 13.62
N GLY A 290 -32.99 19.78 14.02
CA GLY A 290 -34.11 20.03 13.13
C GLY A 290 -34.64 18.81 12.38
N LEU A 291 -34.37 17.58 12.85
CA LEU A 291 -34.98 16.37 12.28
C LEU A 291 -36.49 16.31 12.59
N PRO A 292 -37.31 15.67 11.73
CA PRO A 292 -38.75 15.55 11.94
C PRO A 292 -39.09 14.53 13.03
N HIS A 293 -40.27 14.68 13.64
CA HIS A 293 -40.85 13.62 14.44
C HIS A 293 -41.18 12.41 13.54
N ILE A 294 -41.14 11.18 14.08
CA ILE A 294 -41.29 9.94 13.31
C ILE A 294 -42.60 9.86 12.51
N SER A 295 -43.66 10.52 12.97
CA SER A 295 -44.96 10.62 12.26
C SER A 295 -44.90 11.45 10.97
N GLU A 296 -43.90 12.31 10.83
CA GLU A 296 -43.67 13.18 9.68
C GLU A 296 -42.50 12.70 8.81
N ALA A 297 -41.79 11.65 9.26
CA ALA A 297 -40.64 11.09 8.58
C ALA A 297 -41.04 10.16 7.43
N ASN A 298 -40.34 10.25 6.31
CA ASN A 298 -40.45 9.27 5.23
C ASN A 298 -39.71 7.96 5.59
N GLU A 299 -39.91 6.90 4.80
CA GLU A 299 -39.32 5.59 5.08
C GLU A 299 -37.78 5.60 5.06
N ARG A 300 -37.17 6.41 4.20
CA ARG A 300 -35.70 6.59 4.17
C ARG A 300 -35.19 7.23 5.45
N GLN A 301 -35.87 8.26 5.95
CA GLN A 301 -35.52 8.94 7.20
C GLN A 301 -35.66 7.99 8.39
N LYS A 302 -36.73 7.20 8.46
CA LYS A 302 -36.90 6.17 9.51
C LYS A 302 -35.78 5.13 9.47
N ARG A 303 -35.47 4.60 8.28
CA ARG A 303 -34.39 3.62 8.08
C ARG A 303 -33.03 4.15 8.50
N ASP A 304 -32.73 5.40 8.18
CA ASP A 304 -31.44 6.03 8.46
C ASP A 304 -31.33 6.56 9.90
N GLY A 305 -32.43 6.53 10.67
CA GLY A 305 -32.51 7.14 12.00
C GLY A 305 -32.52 8.66 11.98
N MET A 306 -32.96 9.26 10.88
CA MET A 306 -33.05 10.71 10.64
C MET A 306 -34.45 11.25 11.00
N CYS A 307 -34.95 10.78 12.14
CA CYS A 307 -36.18 11.23 12.79
C CYS A 307 -36.14 10.87 14.28
N TRP A 308 -36.99 11.50 15.09
CA TRP A 308 -37.11 11.23 16.52
C TRP A 308 -38.53 10.87 16.92
N GLU A 309 -38.68 10.01 17.92
CA GLU A 309 -39.95 9.75 18.60
C GLU A 309 -39.98 10.49 19.94
N ASN A 310 -38.86 10.46 20.68
CA ASN A 310 -38.68 11.20 21.92
C ASN A 310 -37.71 12.38 21.73
N GLU A 311 -37.99 13.50 22.40
CA GLU A 311 -37.24 14.76 22.19
C GLU A 311 -35.77 14.70 22.65
N ASP A 312 -35.45 13.77 23.54
CA ASP A 312 -34.13 13.55 24.13
C ASP A 312 -33.24 12.59 23.32
N GLU A 313 -33.75 12.05 22.21
CA GLU A 313 -32.97 11.17 21.34
C GLU A 313 -31.76 11.90 20.75
N LEU A 314 -30.56 11.39 21.05
CA LEU A 314 -29.32 11.93 20.52
C LEU A 314 -29.20 11.66 19.01
N TYR A 315 -28.61 12.62 18.29
CA TYR A 315 -28.27 12.42 16.90
C TYR A 315 -27.29 11.25 16.75
N ASN A 316 -27.60 10.35 15.82
CA ASN A 316 -26.88 9.09 15.62
C ASN A 316 -26.71 8.25 16.91
N ASP A 317 -27.68 8.34 17.82
CA ASP A 317 -27.70 7.57 19.08
C ASP A 317 -26.45 7.84 19.96
N GLY A 318 -25.88 9.05 19.84
CA GLY A 318 -24.66 9.46 20.54
C GLY A 318 -23.39 8.76 20.07
N GLN A 319 -23.43 8.06 18.93
CA GLN A 319 -22.29 7.35 18.34
C GLN A 319 -21.52 8.22 17.33
N ALA A 320 -20.21 8.01 17.23
CA ALA A 320 -19.34 8.69 16.27
C ALA A 320 -19.87 8.63 14.82
N TYR A 321 -19.81 9.76 14.13
CA TYR A 321 -20.20 9.90 12.72
C TYR A 321 -19.32 10.93 12.01
N LYS A 322 -19.40 10.90 10.68
CA LYS A 322 -19.00 12.01 9.82
C LYS A 322 -20.16 12.39 8.92
N VAL A 323 -20.34 13.68 8.69
CA VAL A 323 -21.36 14.21 7.77
C VAL A 323 -20.71 15.07 6.70
N THR A 324 -20.97 14.75 5.44
CA THR A 324 -20.33 15.37 4.28
C THR A 324 -21.34 16.09 3.40
N ALA A 325 -21.05 17.33 3.03
CA ALA A 325 -21.73 18.09 1.98
C ALA A 325 -20.77 18.29 0.80
N ARG A 326 -21.28 18.10 -0.42
CA ARG A 326 -20.53 18.18 -1.68
C ARG A 326 -21.46 18.19 -2.88
N ASP A 327 -21.03 18.78 -3.98
CA ASP A 327 -21.71 18.76 -5.28
C ASP A 327 -20.69 18.67 -6.44
N GLU A 328 -21.13 18.95 -7.65
CA GLU A 328 -20.29 18.95 -8.86
C GLU A 328 -19.33 20.14 -8.95
N ASN A 329 -19.44 21.19 -8.12
CA ASN A 329 -18.61 22.41 -8.20
C ASN A 329 -17.18 22.23 -7.64
N GLY A 330 -16.81 21.01 -7.24
CA GLY A 330 -15.44 20.69 -6.81
C GLY A 330 -15.11 21.03 -5.35
N VAL A 331 -16.12 21.32 -4.51
CA VAL A 331 -15.94 21.57 -3.08
C VAL A 331 -16.60 20.48 -2.24
N ILE A 332 -15.86 19.99 -1.24
CA ILE A 332 -16.32 18.97 -0.28
C ILE A 332 -16.03 19.42 1.17
N VAL A 333 -17.05 19.41 2.02
CA VAL A 333 -16.97 19.81 3.43
C VAL A 333 -17.44 18.66 4.33
N THR A 334 -16.59 18.25 5.28
CA THR A 334 -16.91 17.17 6.22
C THR A 334 -16.75 17.60 7.68
N LEU A 335 -17.76 17.30 8.50
CA LEU A 335 -17.70 17.40 9.96
C LEU A 335 -17.43 16.01 10.55
N ILE A 336 -16.52 15.91 11.52
CA ILE A 336 -16.19 14.64 12.20
C ILE A 336 -16.50 14.78 13.70
N SER A 337 -17.37 13.91 14.24
CA SER A 337 -17.82 13.96 15.63
C SER A 337 -17.01 13.08 16.59
N ASP A 338 -15.78 12.71 16.24
CA ASP A 338 -14.86 11.95 17.08
C ASP A 338 -13.41 12.40 16.78
N ASN A 339 -12.49 12.17 17.73
CA ASN A 339 -11.09 12.59 17.61
C ASN A 339 -10.11 11.42 17.38
N TYR A 340 -10.59 10.19 17.17
CA TYR A 340 -9.69 9.11 16.79
C TYR A 340 -9.05 9.37 15.43
N PHE A 341 -7.72 9.34 15.38
CA PHE A 341 -6.89 9.72 14.23
C PHE A 341 -7.27 9.04 12.91
N GLY A 342 -7.75 7.80 12.98
CA GLY A 342 -8.16 7.04 11.79
C GLY A 342 -9.29 7.70 10.98
N TYR A 343 -10.15 8.51 11.61
CA TYR A 343 -11.16 9.29 10.88
C TYR A 343 -10.52 10.39 10.04
N CYS A 344 -9.55 11.12 10.59
CA CYS A 344 -8.84 12.20 9.89
C CYS A 344 -8.11 11.70 8.64
N LYS A 345 -7.33 10.61 8.77
CA LYS A 345 -6.64 9.98 7.63
C LYS A 345 -7.62 9.56 6.54
N LYS A 346 -8.70 8.89 6.92
CA LYS A 346 -9.66 8.34 5.96
C LYS A 346 -10.58 9.40 5.37
N GLU A 347 -10.70 10.56 5.98
CA GLU A 347 -11.41 11.68 5.39
C GLU A 347 -10.62 12.35 4.26
N VAL A 348 -9.29 12.50 4.41
CA VAL A 348 -8.44 12.90 3.27
C VAL A 348 -8.57 11.92 2.10
N LYS A 349 -8.62 10.60 2.39
CA LYS A 349 -8.91 9.57 1.38
C LYS A 349 -10.25 9.81 0.68
N THR A 350 -11.30 10.13 1.44
CA THR A 350 -12.63 10.41 0.88
C THR A 350 -12.64 11.63 -0.04
N GLN A 351 -11.97 12.71 0.36
CA GLN A 351 -11.89 13.92 -0.44
C GLN A 351 -11.03 13.73 -1.70
N LEU A 352 -9.95 12.93 -1.62
CA LEU A 352 -9.21 12.48 -2.79
C LEU A 352 -10.07 11.66 -3.74
N SER A 353 -10.86 10.70 -3.23
CA SER A 353 -11.78 9.92 -4.06
C SER A 353 -12.80 10.80 -4.77
N TYR A 354 -13.34 11.81 -4.08
CA TYR A 354 -14.21 12.82 -4.68
C TYR A 354 -13.50 13.59 -5.80
N ALA A 355 -12.32 14.15 -5.52
CA ALA A 355 -11.54 14.92 -6.49
C ALA A 355 -11.12 14.08 -7.70
N SER A 356 -10.73 12.81 -7.52
CA SER A 356 -10.37 11.90 -8.62
C SER A 356 -11.53 11.65 -9.57
N ASN A 357 -12.75 11.46 -9.03
CA ASN A 357 -13.94 11.23 -9.85
C ASN A 357 -14.34 12.46 -10.67
N LEU A 358 -14.24 13.66 -10.09
CA LEU A 358 -14.53 14.91 -10.80
C LEU A 358 -13.41 15.29 -11.79
N TYR A 359 -12.15 14.99 -11.47
CA TYR A 359 -11.01 15.26 -12.37
C TYR A 359 -11.05 14.38 -13.63
N GLY A 360 -11.43 13.10 -13.49
CA GLY A 360 -11.30 12.10 -14.56
C GLY A 360 -9.84 11.72 -14.83
N LEU A 361 -9.57 10.81 -15.77
CA LEU A 361 -8.24 10.20 -16.07
C LEU A 361 -7.57 9.38 -14.95
N VAL A 362 -7.94 9.61 -13.70
CA VAL A 362 -7.30 9.07 -12.50
C VAL A 362 -8.27 8.25 -11.65
N GLU A 363 -7.69 7.43 -10.77
CA GLU A 363 -8.42 6.70 -9.74
C GLU A 363 -7.80 6.99 -8.36
N GLU A 364 -8.65 7.04 -7.33
CA GLU A 364 -8.20 6.88 -5.94
C GLU A 364 -8.46 5.43 -5.55
N GLU A 365 -7.45 4.76 -4.99
CA GLU A 365 -7.51 3.33 -4.72
C GLU A 365 -7.14 2.98 -3.28
N HIS A 366 -7.85 2.01 -2.73
CA HIS A 366 -7.46 1.33 -1.50
C HIS A 366 -6.59 0.12 -1.85
N ALA A 367 -5.31 0.38 -2.10
CA ALA A 367 -4.39 -0.60 -2.67
C ALA A 367 -3.01 -0.60 -1.98
N GLY A 368 -2.39 -1.77 -1.94
CA GLY A 368 -0.98 -1.95 -1.61
C GLY A 368 -0.18 -2.33 -2.84
N GLY A 369 1.14 -2.14 -2.83
CA GLY A 369 1.94 -2.43 -4.02
C GLY A 369 3.44 -2.29 -3.83
N ALA A 370 4.21 -3.05 -4.61
CA ALA A 370 5.66 -3.05 -4.54
C ALA A 370 6.32 -3.43 -5.86
N LEU A 371 7.49 -2.83 -6.13
CA LEU A 371 8.44 -3.32 -7.11
C LEU A 371 9.22 -4.48 -6.51
N ALA A 372 9.04 -5.69 -7.04
CA ALA A 372 9.75 -6.88 -6.60
C ALA A 372 10.88 -7.25 -7.58
N PHE A 373 12.12 -7.22 -7.11
CA PHE A 373 13.32 -7.62 -7.85
C PHE A 373 13.76 -9.01 -7.38
N SER A 374 13.55 -10.02 -8.22
CA SER A 374 13.91 -11.40 -7.88
C SER A 374 15.40 -11.53 -7.59
N SER A 375 15.69 -12.21 -6.49
CA SER A 375 17.03 -12.37 -5.95
C SER A 375 17.37 -13.83 -5.73
N TYR A 376 18.67 -14.12 -5.67
CA TYR A 376 19.23 -15.46 -5.64
C TYR A 376 20.43 -15.55 -4.69
N ASP A 377 20.52 -16.63 -3.94
CA ASP A 377 21.77 -17.04 -3.31
C ASP A 377 22.67 -17.58 -4.44
N LEU A 378 23.81 -16.95 -4.69
CA LEU A 378 24.76 -17.33 -5.74
C LEU A 378 25.83 -18.28 -5.23
N GLY A 379 25.97 -18.43 -3.91
CA GLY A 379 26.89 -19.35 -3.27
C GLY A 379 28.21 -18.68 -2.91
N GLU A 380 29.30 -19.38 -3.18
CA GLU A 380 30.67 -18.92 -2.89
C GLU A 380 31.39 -18.40 -4.14
N ASP A 381 30.91 -18.73 -5.33
CA ASP A 381 31.47 -18.26 -6.59
C ASP A 381 30.37 -18.00 -7.63
N PHE A 382 30.56 -16.99 -8.49
CA PHE A 382 29.56 -16.57 -9.46
C PHE A 382 30.17 -15.91 -10.69
N ARG A 383 29.65 -16.26 -11.86
CA ARG A 383 29.74 -15.50 -13.12
C ARG A 383 28.36 -15.45 -13.74
N LEU A 384 27.97 -14.30 -14.29
CA LEU A 384 26.73 -14.21 -15.06
C LEU A 384 26.89 -15.03 -16.36
N SER A 385 25.92 -15.88 -16.67
CA SER A 385 26.05 -16.87 -17.76
C SER A 385 26.08 -16.22 -19.16
N ASP A 386 27.09 -16.57 -19.96
CA ASP A 386 27.23 -16.14 -21.36
C ASP A 386 26.27 -16.87 -22.32
N TYR A 387 25.73 -18.02 -21.94
CA TYR A 387 24.93 -18.87 -22.85
C TYR A 387 23.50 -18.34 -23.13
N MET A 388 22.97 -17.48 -22.26
CA MET A 388 21.64 -16.87 -22.39
C MET A 388 21.67 -15.45 -21.81
N PRO A 389 22.38 -14.51 -22.45
CA PRO A 389 22.53 -13.17 -21.91
C PRO A 389 21.17 -12.45 -21.98
N GLU A 390 20.75 -11.85 -20.86
CA GLU A 390 19.48 -11.09 -20.83
C GLU A 390 19.56 -9.77 -21.61
N VAL A 391 20.78 -9.26 -21.77
CA VAL A 391 21.12 -8.06 -22.55
C VAL A 391 22.42 -8.30 -23.30
N ASN A 392 22.67 -7.55 -24.37
CA ASN A 392 23.86 -7.70 -25.22
C ASN A 392 24.82 -6.49 -25.20
N HIS A 393 24.75 -5.61 -24.20
CA HIS A 393 25.69 -4.46 -24.06
C HIS A 393 26.77 -4.74 -23.03
N THR A 394 27.87 -4.02 -23.17
CA THR A 394 29.08 -4.16 -22.36
C THR A 394 29.23 -3.01 -21.36
N PHE A 395 30.24 -3.11 -20.50
CA PHE A 395 30.63 -2.01 -19.63
C PHE A 395 31.08 -0.77 -20.40
N GLU A 396 31.69 -0.92 -21.57
CA GLU A 396 32.05 0.21 -22.44
C GLU A 396 30.81 0.99 -22.90
N ASP A 397 29.70 0.31 -23.21
CA ASP A 397 28.43 0.97 -23.52
C ASP A 397 27.89 1.76 -22.32
N VAL A 398 28.02 1.21 -21.10
CA VAL A 398 27.64 1.90 -19.86
C VAL A 398 28.50 3.13 -19.64
N VAL A 399 29.83 3.02 -19.80
CA VAL A 399 30.76 4.15 -19.68
C VAL A 399 30.40 5.25 -20.69
N ARG A 400 30.09 4.90 -21.94
CA ARG A 400 29.68 5.87 -22.96
C ARG A 400 28.46 6.71 -22.54
N LEU A 401 27.52 6.12 -21.80
CA LEU A 401 26.30 6.82 -21.34
C LEU A 401 26.48 7.49 -19.97
N TYR A 402 27.32 6.94 -19.09
CA TYR A 402 27.32 7.24 -17.66
C TYR A 402 28.70 7.59 -17.07
N ALA A 403 29.74 7.83 -17.88
CA ALA A 403 31.08 8.21 -17.38
C ALA A 403 31.06 9.39 -16.40
N HIS A 404 30.18 10.38 -16.63
CA HIS A 404 30.04 11.55 -15.76
C HIS A 404 29.45 11.25 -14.36
N ARG A 405 28.93 10.04 -14.13
CA ARG A 405 28.41 9.57 -12.84
C ARG A 405 29.36 8.63 -12.10
N MET A 406 30.50 8.29 -12.69
CA MET A 406 31.43 7.35 -12.10
C MET A 406 32.87 7.82 -12.19
N GLU A 407 33.64 7.55 -11.14
CA GLU A 407 35.09 7.64 -11.19
C GLU A 407 35.64 6.36 -11.84
N LEU A 408 36.12 6.46 -13.08
CA LEU A 408 36.71 5.35 -13.80
C LEU A 408 38.09 5.00 -13.26
N GLN A 409 38.31 3.72 -13.00
CA GLN A 409 39.53 3.20 -12.42
C GLN A 409 40.40 2.51 -13.47
N PRO A 410 41.75 2.54 -13.34
CA PRO A 410 42.67 1.95 -14.32
C PRO A 410 42.45 0.46 -14.57
N GLU A 411 41.92 -0.27 -13.59
CA GLU A 411 41.60 -1.70 -13.69
C GLU A 411 40.38 -1.99 -14.58
N GLY A 412 39.62 -0.97 -15.00
CA GLY A 412 38.49 -1.11 -15.91
C GLY A 412 37.14 -1.33 -15.18
N TYR A 413 36.92 -0.64 -14.06
CA TYR A 413 35.65 -0.57 -13.36
C TYR A 413 35.34 0.90 -12.99
N GLY A 414 34.11 1.19 -12.58
CA GLY A 414 33.69 2.52 -12.14
C GLY A 414 33.24 2.54 -10.68
N ILE A 415 33.51 3.62 -9.96
CA ILE A 415 32.96 3.88 -8.62
C ILE A 415 31.89 4.95 -8.77
N ASP A 416 30.68 4.72 -8.27
CA ASP A 416 29.62 5.73 -8.35
C ASP A 416 29.97 6.99 -7.55
N LEU A 417 29.81 8.16 -8.18
CA LEU A 417 30.18 9.44 -7.56
C LEU A 417 29.21 9.87 -6.45
N LYS A 418 27.95 9.42 -6.49
CA LYS A 418 26.94 9.76 -5.49
C LYS A 418 27.01 8.80 -4.29
N HIS A 419 27.19 7.51 -4.58
CA HIS A 419 27.22 6.44 -3.58
C HIS A 419 28.49 5.58 -3.78
N PRO A 420 29.64 5.91 -3.17
CA PRO A 420 30.92 5.22 -3.39
C PRO A 420 30.95 3.74 -2.97
N ASN A 421 29.87 3.24 -2.38
CA ASN A 421 29.63 1.82 -2.10
C ASN A 421 29.04 1.04 -3.28
N ILE A 422 28.62 1.72 -4.35
CA ILE A 422 28.19 1.13 -5.61
C ILE A 422 29.36 1.12 -6.60
N LEU A 423 29.72 -0.06 -7.10
CA LEU A 423 30.80 -0.25 -8.07
C LEU A 423 30.24 -0.86 -9.35
N TYR A 424 30.56 -0.26 -10.49
CA TYR A 424 30.19 -0.73 -11.82
C TYR A 424 31.31 -1.61 -12.39
N VAL A 425 31.02 -2.88 -12.64
CA VAL A 425 32.03 -3.88 -13.07
C VAL A 425 31.74 -4.43 -14.46
N PRO A 426 32.74 -4.96 -15.18
CA PRO A 426 32.56 -5.58 -16.50
C PRO A 426 31.61 -6.77 -16.54
N GLU A 427 31.04 -7.03 -17.72
CA GLU A 427 30.09 -8.11 -17.99
C GLU A 427 30.64 -9.52 -17.72
N ASP A 428 31.95 -9.73 -17.86
CA ASP A 428 32.65 -11.00 -17.65
C ASP A 428 33.18 -11.18 -16.22
N ALA A 429 32.83 -10.28 -15.30
CA ALA A 429 33.27 -10.32 -13.91
C ALA A 429 32.93 -11.65 -13.23
N TYR A 430 33.95 -12.28 -12.65
CA TYR A 430 33.87 -13.48 -11.83
C TYR A 430 34.09 -13.12 -10.36
N PHE A 431 33.14 -13.51 -9.52
CA PHE A 431 33.14 -13.24 -8.08
C PHE A 431 33.57 -14.52 -7.35
N SER A 432 34.61 -14.45 -6.53
CA SER A 432 35.09 -15.56 -5.69
C SER A 432 35.13 -15.13 -4.22
N LEU A 433 34.27 -15.73 -3.41
CA LEU A 433 34.29 -15.58 -1.96
C LEU A 433 35.49 -16.27 -1.30
N PRO A 434 35.90 -17.50 -1.68
CA PRO A 434 37.08 -18.14 -1.11
C PRO A 434 38.36 -17.30 -1.31
N ASP A 435 38.51 -16.68 -2.49
CA ASP A 435 39.69 -15.85 -2.81
C ASP A 435 39.50 -14.38 -2.39
N GLN A 436 38.28 -14.00 -1.98
CA GLN A 436 37.85 -12.62 -1.72
C GLN A 436 38.18 -11.64 -2.88
N LYS A 437 37.97 -12.07 -4.11
CA LYS A 437 38.32 -11.32 -5.32
C LYS A 437 37.17 -11.28 -6.33
N ILE A 438 37.17 -10.22 -7.12
CA ILE A 438 36.40 -10.11 -8.34
C ILE A 438 37.39 -9.94 -9.48
N THR A 439 37.30 -10.78 -10.51
CA THR A 439 38.28 -10.84 -11.61
C THR A 439 37.61 -10.76 -12.98
N TRP A 440 38.21 -10.06 -13.92
CA TRP A 440 37.77 -9.96 -15.33
C TRP A 440 38.97 -9.78 -16.25
N ARG A 441 38.75 -9.79 -17.57
CA ARG A 441 39.82 -9.53 -18.56
C ARG A 441 39.57 -8.22 -19.30
N ASN A 442 40.63 -7.46 -19.52
CA ASN A 442 40.61 -6.31 -20.41
C ASN A 442 41.81 -6.34 -21.38
N ALA A 443 41.98 -5.29 -22.19
CA ALA A 443 43.06 -5.20 -23.19
C ALA A 443 44.49 -5.36 -22.60
N TYR A 444 44.66 -5.16 -21.29
CA TYR A 444 45.93 -5.28 -20.59
C TYR A 444 46.08 -6.59 -19.81
N GLY A 445 45.17 -7.55 -20.00
CA GLY A 445 45.18 -8.85 -19.35
C GLY A 445 44.13 -9.01 -18.24
N GLU A 446 44.38 -9.95 -17.32
CA GLU A 446 43.52 -10.20 -16.17
C GLU A 446 43.65 -9.09 -15.13
N ARG A 447 42.52 -8.57 -14.66
CA ARG A 447 42.41 -7.55 -13.63
C ARG A 447 41.60 -8.07 -12.45
N SER A 448 41.80 -7.49 -11.28
CA SER A 448 41.07 -7.90 -10.09
C SER A 448 40.90 -6.78 -9.07
N ILE A 449 39.79 -6.82 -8.33
CA ILE A 449 39.56 -6.01 -7.12
C ILE A 449 39.16 -6.91 -5.95
N LYS A 450 39.19 -6.36 -4.74
CA LYS A 450 38.73 -7.08 -3.54
C LYS A 450 37.21 -7.17 -3.51
N LEU A 451 36.70 -8.36 -3.15
CA LEU A 451 35.29 -8.54 -2.78
C LEU A 451 35.10 -8.08 -1.34
N LEU A 452 34.30 -7.04 -1.12
CA LEU A 452 34.12 -6.41 0.19
C LEU A 452 32.67 -6.48 0.64
N ALA A 453 32.48 -6.64 1.95
CA ALA A 453 31.17 -6.43 2.57
C ALA A 453 30.78 -4.94 2.47
N ARG A 454 29.47 -4.65 2.45
CA ARG A 454 28.90 -3.29 2.31
C ARG A 454 29.18 -2.60 0.96
N LYS A 455 29.70 -3.32 -0.03
CA LYS A 455 29.77 -2.87 -1.42
C LYS A 455 28.74 -3.63 -2.25
N THR A 456 28.15 -2.94 -3.22
CA THR A 456 27.27 -3.53 -4.23
C THR A 456 27.90 -3.39 -5.59
N TYR A 457 28.06 -4.50 -6.29
CA TYR A 457 28.67 -4.55 -7.61
C TYR A 457 27.57 -4.68 -8.66
N VAL A 458 27.56 -3.80 -9.64
CA VAL A 458 26.52 -3.73 -10.68
C VAL A 458 27.15 -4.04 -12.03
N LEU A 459 26.67 -5.10 -12.67
CA LEU A 459 27.07 -5.49 -14.02
C LEU A 459 26.40 -4.60 -15.08
N PRO A 460 26.84 -4.60 -16.35
CA PRO A 460 26.21 -3.80 -17.40
C PRO A 460 24.75 -4.16 -17.66
N SER A 461 24.35 -5.40 -17.34
CA SER A 461 22.95 -5.83 -17.33
C SER A 461 22.10 -5.19 -16.23
N GLY A 462 22.69 -4.39 -15.35
CA GLY A 462 22.05 -3.86 -14.15
C GLY A 462 21.88 -4.91 -13.04
N TYR A 463 22.33 -6.15 -13.26
CA TYR A 463 22.34 -7.20 -12.25
C TYR A 463 23.28 -6.80 -11.10
N LYS A 464 22.80 -6.94 -9.86
CA LYS A 464 23.54 -6.53 -8.66
C LYS A 464 24.06 -7.76 -7.94
N VAL A 465 25.31 -7.70 -7.47
CA VAL A 465 25.95 -8.73 -6.65
C VAL A 465 26.43 -8.08 -5.35
N ARG A 466 26.14 -8.69 -4.21
CA ARG A 466 26.60 -8.23 -2.89
C ARG A 466 27.04 -9.37 -2.00
N LEU A 467 27.98 -9.11 -1.10
CA LEU A 467 28.44 -10.05 -0.09
C LEU A 467 27.63 -9.86 1.20
N MET A 468 26.94 -10.90 1.65
CA MET A 468 26.09 -10.85 2.85
C MET A 468 26.23 -12.09 3.73
N LYS A 469 25.98 -11.92 5.03
CA LYS A 469 25.78 -13.03 5.97
C LYS A 469 24.27 -13.27 6.08
N PRO A 470 23.74 -14.42 5.59
CA PRO A 470 22.31 -14.64 5.49
C PRO A 470 21.53 -14.60 6.79
N ALA A 471 22.11 -15.15 7.84
CA ALA A 471 21.54 -15.21 9.19
C ALA A 471 22.67 -15.47 10.19
N GLU A 472 22.37 -15.34 11.47
CA GLU A 472 23.27 -15.78 12.53
C GLU A 472 23.61 -17.28 12.38
N GLY A 473 24.84 -17.68 12.72
CA GLY A 473 25.33 -19.04 12.50
C GLY A 473 25.59 -19.46 11.04
N ARG A 474 25.09 -18.74 10.02
CA ARG A 474 25.34 -19.06 8.60
C ARG A 474 26.64 -18.45 8.07
N ARG A 475 27.23 -19.11 7.06
CA ARG A 475 28.40 -18.60 6.32
C ARG A 475 28.01 -17.44 5.40
N TRP A 476 28.96 -16.57 5.10
CA TRP A 476 28.81 -15.53 4.08
C TRP A 476 28.48 -16.12 2.71
N ARG A 477 27.70 -15.38 1.92
CA ARG A 477 27.23 -15.74 0.58
C ARG A 477 27.21 -14.54 -0.35
N LEU A 478 27.38 -14.81 -1.63
CA LEU A 478 27.09 -13.86 -2.71
C LEU A 478 25.59 -13.86 -2.97
N ILE A 479 24.96 -12.68 -2.94
CA ILE A 479 23.54 -12.49 -3.25
C ILE A 479 23.43 -11.71 -4.56
N GLY A 480 22.64 -12.24 -5.48
CA GLY A 480 22.36 -11.65 -6.78
C GLY A 480 20.95 -11.09 -6.86
N THR A 481 20.76 -9.91 -7.44
CA THR A 481 19.45 -9.30 -7.64
C THR A 481 19.32 -8.80 -9.07
N ARG A 482 18.23 -9.18 -9.74
CA ARG A 482 17.95 -8.75 -11.12
C ARG A 482 17.66 -7.25 -11.21
N ALA A 483 17.88 -6.69 -12.40
CA ALA A 483 17.61 -5.26 -12.65
C ALA A 483 16.13 -4.98 -12.93
N GLN A 484 15.46 -5.80 -13.74
CA GLN A 484 14.05 -5.58 -14.11
C GLN A 484 13.12 -6.08 -13.00
N PRO A 485 12.32 -5.20 -12.37
CA PRO A 485 11.34 -5.60 -11.36
C PRO A 485 10.06 -6.12 -12.00
N THR A 486 9.18 -6.61 -11.13
CA THR A 486 7.75 -6.75 -11.37
C THR A 486 6.99 -5.83 -10.44
N MET A 487 6.21 -4.90 -10.98
CA MET A 487 5.33 -4.04 -10.19
C MET A 487 4.03 -4.79 -9.86
N SER A 488 3.92 -5.27 -8.62
CA SER A 488 2.75 -5.95 -8.10
C SER A 488 1.82 -4.96 -7.43
N HIS A 489 0.59 -4.86 -7.92
CA HIS A 489 -0.46 -3.98 -7.41
C HIS A 489 -1.60 -4.82 -6.82
N LYS A 490 -2.04 -4.52 -5.59
CA LYS A 490 -3.02 -5.29 -4.82
C LYS A 490 -4.19 -4.38 -4.37
N PRO A 491 -5.12 -4.06 -5.28
CA PRO A 491 -6.30 -3.25 -5.00
C PRO A 491 -7.45 -4.11 -4.43
N CYS A 492 -8.58 -3.47 -4.15
CA CYS A 492 -9.87 -4.13 -3.85
C CYS A 492 -9.78 -5.26 -2.81
N THR A 493 -8.92 -5.10 -1.81
CA THR A 493 -8.58 -6.16 -0.85
C THR A 493 -9.18 -5.84 0.51
N VAL A 494 -10.17 -6.63 0.91
CA VAL A 494 -10.88 -6.46 2.20
C VAL A 494 -9.93 -6.58 3.40
N SER A 495 -10.37 -6.08 4.56
CA SER A 495 -9.59 -6.18 5.80
C SER A 495 -9.23 -7.64 6.14
N GLY A 496 -7.93 -7.92 6.17
CA GLY A 496 -7.37 -9.27 6.38
C GLY A 496 -7.23 -10.11 5.10
N GLY A 497 -7.44 -9.52 3.91
CA GLY A 497 -7.06 -10.10 2.61
C GLY A 497 -5.57 -9.92 2.27
N GLY A 498 -4.79 -9.32 3.17
CA GLY A 498 -3.33 -9.20 3.05
C GLY A 498 -2.86 -8.14 2.04
N LYS A 499 -3.47 -6.94 2.07
CA LYS A 499 -3.12 -5.80 1.19
C LYS A 499 -1.65 -5.38 1.36
N SER A 500 -1.23 -5.02 2.57
CA SER A 500 0.13 -4.55 2.86
C SER A 500 1.20 -5.65 2.75
N GLU A 501 0.79 -6.92 2.88
CA GLU A 501 1.66 -8.11 2.75
C GLU A 501 2.40 -8.17 1.41
N ILE A 502 1.83 -7.58 0.35
CA ILE A 502 2.50 -7.51 -0.96
C ILE A 502 3.87 -6.81 -0.86
N SER A 503 4.03 -5.87 0.07
CA SER A 503 5.25 -5.07 0.26
C SER A 503 6.14 -5.53 1.41
N LYS A 504 5.60 -6.29 2.39
CA LYS A 504 6.36 -6.78 3.56
C LYS A 504 7.42 -7.81 3.18
N SER A 505 8.58 -7.80 3.83
CA SER A 505 9.63 -8.77 3.57
C SER A 505 9.16 -10.20 3.89
N ILE A 506 9.39 -11.15 2.97
CA ILE A 506 9.20 -12.58 3.30
C ILE A 506 10.36 -13.12 4.13
N ALA A 507 11.47 -12.38 4.27
CA ALA A 507 12.66 -12.83 4.98
C ALA A 507 12.37 -13.14 6.46
N ASP A 508 11.50 -12.36 7.10
CA ASP A 508 11.14 -12.52 8.52
C ASP A 508 10.34 -13.81 8.77
N ALA A 509 9.73 -14.38 7.73
CA ALA A 509 9.03 -15.66 7.79
C ALA A 509 9.95 -16.88 7.51
N ILE A 510 11.22 -16.66 7.12
CA ILE A 510 12.13 -17.75 6.77
C ILE A 510 12.75 -18.35 8.03
N ILE A 511 12.61 -19.66 8.17
CA ILE A 511 13.19 -20.46 9.25
C ILE A 511 14.54 -21.02 8.77
N HIS A 512 15.56 -20.97 9.63
CA HIS A 512 16.88 -21.50 9.35
C HIS A 512 17.22 -22.64 10.29
N ASN A 513 17.27 -23.86 9.75
CA ASN A 513 17.56 -25.08 10.53
C ASN A 513 18.62 -25.96 9.84
N PRO A 514 19.31 -26.83 10.60
CA PRO A 514 20.16 -27.86 10.01
C PRO A 514 19.41 -28.71 8.99
N PHE A 515 20.12 -29.12 7.94
CA PHE A 515 19.63 -30.11 7.00
C PHE A 515 19.81 -31.49 7.62
N TYR A 516 18.70 -32.19 7.86
CA TYR A 516 18.73 -33.52 8.46
C TYR A 516 18.80 -34.60 7.39
N VAL A 517 19.61 -35.61 7.66
CA VAL A 517 19.65 -36.88 6.95
C VAL A 517 19.54 -37.99 7.98
N ASP A 518 18.53 -38.85 7.84
CA ASP A 518 18.28 -39.90 8.82
C ASP A 518 19.41 -40.94 8.83
N HIS A 519 19.54 -41.71 7.74
CA HIS A 519 20.59 -42.73 7.58
C HIS A 519 21.55 -42.35 6.44
N ILE A 520 22.63 -41.63 6.75
CA ILE A 520 23.53 -41.02 5.73
C ILE A 520 24.01 -42.01 4.66
N LYS A 521 24.37 -43.24 5.03
CA LYS A 521 24.87 -44.24 4.08
C LYS A 521 23.79 -44.66 3.09
N GLU A 522 22.61 -45.03 3.59
CA GLU A 522 21.47 -45.42 2.76
C GLU A 522 20.98 -44.27 1.89
N ALA A 523 20.99 -43.05 2.45
CA ALA A 523 20.66 -41.85 1.71
C ALA A 523 21.64 -41.61 0.55
N PHE A 524 22.94 -41.74 0.79
CA PHE A 524 23.96 -41.60 -0.26
C PHE A 524 23.86 -42.67 -1.34
N ASP A 525 23.55 -43.91 -0.96
CA ASP A 525 23.33 -45.01 -1.90
C ASP A 525 22.14 -44.71 -2.83
N LYS A 526 21.03 -44.21 -2.29
CA LYS A 526 19.88 -43.74 -3.09
C LYS A 526 20.22 -42.53 -3.96
N VAL A 527 21.01 -41.58 -3.45
CA VAL A 527 21.44 -40.42 -4.24
C VAL A 527 22.27 -40.87 -5.44
N ASP A 528 23.22 -41.79 -5.27
CA ASP A 528 24.02 -42.31 -6.39
C ASP A 528 23.17 -43.03 -7.44
N GLU A 529 22.17 -43.81 -7.02
CA GLU A 529 21.21 -44.43 -7.95
C GLU A 529 20.51 -43.37 -8.82
N ILE A 530 20.07 -42.27 -8.20
CA ILE A 530 19.42 -41.16 -8.90
C ILE A 530 20.40 -40.42 -9.81
N LEU A 531 21.62 -40.14 -9.34
CA LEU A 531 22.64 -39.44 -10.12
C LEU A 531 23.12 -40.25 -11.33
N GLY A 532 23.20 -41.57 -11.19
CA GLY A 532 23.64 -42.51 -12.23
C GLY A 532 22.55 -42.92 -13.23
N ARG A 533 21.28 -42.63 -12.95
CA ARG A 533 20.16 -42.97 -13.84
C ARG A 533 20.17 -42.12 -15.11
N GLU A 534 19.89 -42.76 -16.25
CA GLU A 534 19.69 -42.07 -17.52
C GLU A 534 18.23 -41.57 -17.65
N TYR A 535 18.08 -40.30 -18.03
CA TYR A 535 16.81 -39.56 -18.08
C TYR A 535 16.40 -39.14 -19.50
N GLY A 536 17.17 -39.52 -20.52
CA GLY A 536 16.99 -39.12 -21.92
C GLY A 536 15.68 -39.60 -22.53
N ASN A 537 15.14 -40.74 -22.08
CA ASN A 537 13.94 -41.39 -22.62
C ASN A 537 12.67 -41.17 -21.76
N ARG A 538 12.66 -40.14 -20.92
CA ARG A 538 11.59 -39.92 -19.93
C ARG A 538 10.29 -39.36 -20.48
N PHE A 539 10.27 -38.80 -21.69
CA PHE A 539 9.09 -38.12 -22.24
C PHE A 539 8.14 -39.11 -22.91
N ARG A 540 6.83 -38.86 -22.76
CA ARG A 540 5.79 -39.60 -23.52
C ARG A 540 5.93 -39.37 -25.02
N ASP A 541 6.25 -38.14 -25.40
CA ASP A 541 6.56 -37.76 -26.77
C ASP A 541 7.98 -38.23 -27.14
N ALA A 542 8.05 -39.25 -27.99
CA ALA A 542 9.30 -39.84 -28.43
C ALA A 542 10.24 -38.85 -29.14
N SER A 543 9.72 -37.77 -29.74
CA SER A 543 10.54 -36.75 -30.41
C SER A 543 11.36 -35.89 -29.43
N LYS A 544 10.92 -35.80 -28.17
CA LYS A 544 11.63 -35.10 -27.09
C LYS A 544 12.71 -35.98 -26.44
N ASN A 545 12.70 -37.28 -26.71
CA ASN A 545 13.64 -38.24 -26.14
C ASN A 545 15.00 -38.19 -26.84
N ARG A 546 16.05 -38.51 -26.10
CA ARG A 546 17.44 -38.53 -26.58
C ARG A 546 18.14 -39.77 -26.04
N ALA A 547 19.03 -40.37 -26.83
CA ALA A 547 19.80 -41.54 -26.43
C ALA A 547 20.61 -41.34 -25.14
N LYS A 548 21.11 -40.12 -24.91
CA LYS A 548 21.71 -39.69 -23.65
C LYS A 548 21.18 -38.32 -23.24
N GLY A 549 20.73 -38.22 -21.99
CA GLY A 549 20.30 -36.98 -21.36
C GLY A 549 21.48 -36.20 -20.79
N ARG A 550 21.20 -34.97 -20.32
CA ARG A 550 22.20 -34.19 -19.56
C ARG A 550 22.33 -34.78 -18.15
N PRO A 551 23.51 -35.20 -17.69
CA PRO A 551 23.69 -35.71 -16.32
C PRO A 551 23.26 -34.69 -15.25
N ILE A 552 22.84 -35.15 -14.06
CA ILE A 552 22.36 -34.25 -12.99
C ILE A 552 23.44 -33.25 -12.58
N LEU A 553 24.66 -33.70 -12.29
CA LEU A 553 25.75 -32.87 -11.79
C LEU A 553 26.41 -31.99 -12.87
N SER A 554 26.11 -32.21 -14.15
CA SER A 554 26.69 -31.42 -15.26
C SER A 554 26.48 -29.91 -15.06
N PRO A 555 27.52 -29.07 -15.25
CA PRO A 555 27.39 -27.61 -15.22
C PRO A 555 26.35 -27.06 -16.22
N GLU A 556 26.12 -27.76 -17.32
CA GLU A 556 25.11 -27.41 -18.36
C GLU A 556 23.66 -27.69 -17.91
N ARG A 557 23.49 -28.22 -16.70
CA ARG A 557 22.19 -28.54 -16.11
C ARG A 557 21.95 -27.68 -14.87
N SER A 558 21.00 -26.77 -14.96
CA SER A 558 20.65 -25.89 -13.85
C SER A 558 19.91 -26.62 -12.73
N LEU A 559 19.99 -26.10 -11.49
CA LEU A 559 19.26 -26.62 -10.34
C LEU A 559 17.75 -26.72 -10.61
N GLY A 560 17.15 -25.66 -11.18
CA GLY A 560 15.73 -25.67 -11.56
C GLY A 560 15.35 -26.77 -12.54
N SER A 561 16.25 -27.15 -13.46
CA SER A 561 16.00 -28.27 -14.38
C SER A 561 16.11 -29.65 -13.72
N VAL A 562 16.83 -29.76 -12.59
CA VAL A 562 16.86 -30.95 -11.74
C VAL A 562 15.59 -31.02 -10.91
N ILE A 563 15.12 -29.90 -10.36
CA ILE A 563 13.81 -29.81 -9.70
C ILE A 563 12.71 -30.28 -10.67
N LYS A 564 12.64 -29.75 -11.91
CA LYS A 564 11.65 -30.20 -12.91
C LYS A 564 11.77 -31.71 -13.18
N LEU A 565 12.99 -32.25 -13.25
CA LEU A 565 13.21 -33.68 -13.53
C LEU A 565 12.70 -34.60 -12.42
N LEU A 566 12.84 -34.18 -11.17
CA LEU A 566 12.51 -34.97 -9.97
C LEU A 566 11.11 -34.65 -9.43
N ASN A 567 10.29 -33.96 -10.22
CA ASN A 567 8.86 -33.77 -9.95
C ASN A 567 8.04 -34.45 -11.05
N PRO A 568 6.91 -35.10 -10.69
CA PRO A 568 6.02 -35.70 -11.67
C PRO A 568 5.52 -34.67 -12.69
N SER A 569 5.31 -35.11 -13.93
CA SER A 569 4.80 -34.27 -15.02
C SER A 569 4.00 -35.11 -16.01
N ASP A 570 2.94 -34.52 -16.56
CA ASP A 570 2.14 -35.14 -17.63
C ASP A 570 2.95 -35.33 -18.92
N GLU A 571 4.06 -34.60 -19.08
CA GLU A 571 5.00 -34.78 -20.19
C GLU A 571 5.80 -36.10 -20.08
N TYR A 572 5.87 -36.70 -18.88
CA TYR A 572 6.72 -37.86 -18.59
C TYR A 572 5.97 -39.19 -18.70
N THR A 573 6.70 -40.24 -19.06
CA THR A 573 6.19 -41.62 -19.06
C THR A 573 5.71 -42.00 -17.67
N GLU A 574 4.71 -42.88 -17.61
CA GLU A 574 4.19 -43.35 -16.32
C GLU A 574 5.25 -44.08 -15.51
N GLU A 575 6.16 -44.80 -16.18
CA GLU A 575 7.32 -45.43 -15.55
C GLU A 575 8.23 -44.41 -14.84
N HIS A 576 8.53 -43.28 -15.51
CA HIS A 576 9.37 -42.23 -14.92
C HIS A 576 8.65 -41.51 -13.77
N ASN A 577 7.35 -41.23 -13.91
CA ASN A 577 6.55 -40.65 -12.84
C ASN A 577 6.41 -41.58 -11.63
N ALA A 578 6.23 -42.89 -11.84
CA ALA A 578 6.21 -43.89 -10.78
C ALA A 578 7.55 -43.93 -10.04
N PHE A 579 8.68 -43.92 -10.78
CA PHE A 579 10.00 -43.80 -10.18
C PHE A 579 10.14 -42.53 -9.32
N ILE A 580 9.78 -41.35 -9.85
CA ILE A 580 9.86 -40.09 -9.10
C ILE A 580 9.01 -40.12 -7.82
N ARG A 581 7.80 -40.69 -7.88
CA ARG A 581 6.91 -40.83 -6.71
C ARG A 581 7.49 -41.77 -5.66
N GLY A 582 8.27 -42.77 -6.07
CA GLY A 582 8.98 -43.67 -5.17
C GLY A 582 10.17 -43.04 -4.44
N ILE A 583 10.69 -41.90 -4.89
CA ILE A 583 11.82 -41.21 -4.24
C ILE A 583 11.30 -40.41 -3.04
N PRO A 584 11.79 -40.66 -1.81
CA PRO A 584 11.44 -39.85 -0.65
C PRO A 584 11.85 -38.38 -0.82
N THR A 585 11.04 -37.46 -0.30
CA THR A 585 11.28 -36.00 -0.41
C THR A 585 12.66 -35.60 0.14
N GLU A 586 13.06 -36.16 1.29
CA GLU A 586 14.39 -35.95 1.88
C GLU A 586 15.53 -36.29 0.90
N ILE A 587 15.41 -37.40 0.16
CA ILE A 587 16.40 -37.82 -0.83
C ILE A 587 16.41 -36.86 -2.03
N LYS A 588 15.25 -36.38 -2.49
CA LYS A 588 15.20 -35.34 -3.55
C LYS A 588 15.91 -34.07 -3.10
N GLU A 589 15.64 -33.61 -1.88
CA GLU A 589 16.29 -32.44 -1.31
C GLU A 589 17.81 -32.62 -1.16
N LEU A 590 18.26 -33.83 -0.82
CA LEU A 590 19.68 -34.16 -0.76
C LEU A 590 20.33 -34.15 -2.16
N VAL A 591 19.67 -34.67 -3.20
CA VAL A 591 20.14 -34.57 -4.60
C VAL A 591 20.28 -33.11 -5.02
N LEU A 592 19.30 -32.26 -4.68
CA LEU A 592 19.34 -30.82 -4.97
C LEU A 592 20.47 -30.11 -4.21
N LEU A 593 20.72 -30.53 -2.96
CA LEU A 593 21.82 -30.03 -2.15
C LEU A 593 23.17 -30.43 -2.76
N VAL A 594 23.37 -31.71 -3.09
CA VAL A 594 24.60 -32.18 -3.75
C VAL A 594 24.80 -31.43 -5.06
N LYS A 595 23.75 -31.28 -5.89
CA LYS A 595 23.83 -30.50 -7.12
C LYS A 595 24.29 -29.06 -6.89
N ARG A 596 23.80 -28.42 -5.83
CA ARG A 596 24.14 -27.03 -5.52
C ARG A 596 25.59 -26.86 -5.07
N PHE A 597 26.10 -27.80 -4.30
CA PHE A 597 27.45 -27.74 -3.75
C PHE A 597 28.51 -28.32 -4.70
N TYR A 598 28.10 -29.17 -5.63
CA TYR A 598 28.98 -29.87 -6.56
C TYR A 598 29.91 -28.91 -7.31
N LYS A 599 31.20 -29.27 -7.32
CA LYS A 599 32.21 -28.62 -8.15
C LYS A 599 32.79 -29.65 -9.12
N PRO A 600 33.11 -29.27 -10.37
CA PRO A 600 33.60 -30.22 -11.38
C PRO A 600 34.85 -31.00 -10.97
N ASP A 601 35.71 -30.43 -10.13
CA ASP A 601 36.92 -31.06 -9.60
C ASP A 601 36.64 -32.20 -8.60
N TRP A 602 35.40 -32.36 -8.14
CA TRP A 602 35.02 -33.47 -7.27
C TRP A 602 34.91 -34.80 -8.03
N GLY A 603 34.68 -34.76 -9.35
CA GLY A 603 34.42 -35.97 -10.14
C GLY A 603 33.25 -36.76 -9.55
N ASP A 604 33.46 -38.05 -9.31
CA ASP A 604 32.47 -38.94 -8.68
C ASP A 604 32.59 -38.96 -7.13
N ASN A 605 33.62 -38.34 -6.55
CA ASN A 605 33.93 -38.36 -5.11
C ASN A 605 33.18 -37.28 -4.32
N TRP A 606 31.89 -37.08 -4.61
CA TRP A 606 31.08 -36.07 -3.91
C TRP A 606 30.76 -36.48 -2.46
N ARG A 607 30.66 -37.79 -2.18
CA ARG A 607 30.30 -38.34 -0.85
C ARG A 607 31.22 -37.85 0.26
N ASP A 608 32.54 -37.86 0.02
CA ASP A 608 33.58 -37.50 0.99
C ASP A 608 33.51 -36.01 1.43
N ARG A 609 32.69 -35.20 0.77
CA ARG A 609 32.50 -33.79 1.10
C ARG A 609 31.46 -33.58 2.21
N PHE A 610 30.64 -34.59 2.46
CA PHE A 610 29.53 -34.54 3.40
C PHE A 610 29.71 -35.57 4.51
N ALA A 611 29.32 -35.22 5.73
CA ALA A 611 29.41 -36.10 6.89
C ALA A 611 28.30 -35.81 7.90
N VAL A 612 28.15 -36.69 8.89
CA VAL A 612 27.40 -36.45 10.12
C VAL A 612 28.34 -36.69 11.30
N ASP A 613 28.11 -36.02 12.43
CA ASP A 613 28.89 -36.26 13.63
C ASP A 613 28.52 -37.58 14.29
N ARG A 614 29.42 -38.09 15.16
CA ARG A 614 29.09 -39.16 16.09
C ARG A 614 28.77 -38.56 17.45
N ILE A 615 27.50 -38.55 17.82
CA ILE A 615 27.02 -38.05 19.12
C ILE A 615 26.78 -39.26 20.02
N ASN A 616 27.48 -39.31 21.17
CA ASN A 616 27.44 -40.44 22.10
C ASN A 616 27.69 -41.82 21.45
N GLY A 617 28.56 -41.86 20.42
CA GLY A 617 28.90 -43.09 19.70
C GLY A 617 27.92 -43.52 18.61
N VAL A 618 26.80 -42.79 18.43
CA VAL A 618 25.80 -43.01 17.38
C VAL A 618 25.97 -41.94 16.29
N LEU A 619 25.75 -42.28 15.02
CA LEU A 619 25.73 -41.28 13.96
C LEU A 619 24.58 -40.31 14.20
N GLY A 620 24.86 -39.02 14.19
CA GLY A 620 23.85 -37.98 14.23
C GLY A 620 23.17 -37.81 12.87
N HIS A 621 22.22 -36.89 12.84
CA HIS A 621 21.39 -36.65 11.65
C HIS A 621 21.68 -35.32 10.97
N GLU A 622 22.47 -34.43 11.57
CA GLU A 622 22.79 -33.13 10.99
C GLU A 622 23.86 -33.26 9.91
N LEU A 623 23.49 -33.01 8.66
CA LEU A 623 24.42 -33.07 7.54
C LEU A 623 25.40 -31.91 7.60
N ARG A 624 26.69 -32.21 7.47
CA ARG A 624 27.79 -31.26 7.57
C ARG A 624 28.56 -31.16 6.25
N TYR A 625 29.04 -29.96 5.94
CA TYR A 625 29.97 -29.69 4.83
C TYR A 625 31.18 -28.93 5.35
N ARG A 626 32.38 -29.50 5.16
CA ARG A 626 33.65 -28.98 5.73
C ARG A 626 33.55 -28.77 7.26
N GLY A 627 33.04 -29.78 7.97
CA GLY A 627 32.97 -29.78 9.44
C GLY A 627 31.98 -28.81 10.07
N ALA A 628 31.12 -28.15 9.30
CA ALA A 628 30.04 -27.29 9.82
C ALA A 628 28.67 -27.80 9.39
N PRO A 629 27.63 -27.70 10.24
CA PRO A 629 26.26 -28.03 9.85
C PRO A 629 25.81 -27.23 8.62
N ILE A 630 25.12 -27.90 7.71
CA ILE A 630 24.48 -27.27 6.57
C ILE A 630 23.16 -26.69 7.05
N ILE A 631 23.05 -25.37 7.03
CA ILE A 631 21.80 -24.68 7.38
C ILE A 631 20.98 -24.45 6.11
N ALA A 632 19.82 -25.10 6.05
CA ALA A 632 18.81 -24.91 5.01
C ALA A 632 17.81 -23.81 5.41
N SER A 633 17.15 -23.24 4.39
CA SER A 633 16.08 -22.26 4.58
C SER A 633 14.74 -22.94 4.36
N TYR A 634 13.79 -22.65 5.23
CA TYR A 634 12.44 -23.19 5.19
C TYR A 634 11.42 -22.05 5.30
N LEU A 635 10.21 -22.29 4.83
CA LEU A 635 9.10 -21.37 4.94
C LEU A 635 7.85 -22.13 5.36
N ARG A 636 7.09 -21.57 6.31
CA ARG A 636 5.76 -22.07 6.64
C ARG A 636 4.80 -21.76 5.49
N LEU A 637 3.96 -22.72 5.14
CA LEU A 637 2.86 -22.55 4.20
C LEU A 637 1.60 -23.23 4.75
N GLY A 638 0.97 -22.54 5.69
CA GLY A 638 -0.21 -22.97 6.40
C GLY A 638 0.06 -23.95 7.54
N TYR A 639 -1.03 -24.52 8.04
CA TYR A 639 -1.07 -25.39 9.22
C TYR A 639 -1.76 -26.72 8.90
N GLU A 640 -1.41 -27.76 9.65
CA GLU A 640 -2.18 -29.00 9.71
C GLU A 640 -3.40 -28.84 10.62
N GLU A 641 -4.32 -29.81 10.61
CA GLU A 641 -5.56 -29.76 11.40
C GLU A 641 -5.32 -29.64 12.92
N ASP A 642 -4.21 -30.20 13.42
CA ASP A 642 -3.80 -30.11 14.83
C ASP A 642 -3.14 -28.76 15.20
N GLY A 643 -2.99 -27.85 14.24
CA GLY A 643 -2.37 -26.54 14.40
C GLY A 643 -0.84 -26.55 14.25
N SER A 644 -0.21 -27.69 13.96
CA SER A 644 1.22 -27.76 13.64
C SER A 644 1.55 -27.05 12.31
N TRP A 645 2.79 -26.57 12.17
CA TRP A 645 3.21 -25.81 10.99
C TRP A 645 3.54 -26.74 9.81
N ARG A 646 3.05 -26.38 8.63
CA ARG A 646 3.45 -27.01 7.36
C ARG A 646 4.69 -26.30 6.83
N VAL A 647 5.86 -26.87 7.09
CA VAL A 647 7.16 -26.23 6.79
C VAL A 647 7.82 -26.87 5.58
N PHE A 648 8.18 -26.05 4.58
CA PHE A 648 8.72 -26.52 3.32
C PHE A 648 10.09 -25.92 3.04
N THR A 649 10.96 -26.74 2.44
CA THR A 649 12.33 -26.31 2.11
C THR A 649 12.31 -25.37 0.90
N LEU A 650 12.91 -24.19 1.08
CA LEU A 650 13.16 -23.26 -0.02
C LEU A 650 14.28 -23.80 -0.92
N ARG A 651 14.28 -23.39 -2.18
CA ARG A 651 15.37 -23.75 -3.09
C ARG A 651 16.71 -23.28 -2.54
N LYS A 652 17.74 -24.08 -2.81
CA LYS A 652 19.11 -23.81 -2.33
C LYS A 652 19.76 -22.56 -2.95
N ASP A 653 19.15 -22.01 -4.00
CA ASP A 653 19.54 -20.75 -4.66
C ASP A 653 18.50 -19.63 -4.49
N PHE A 654 17.44 -19.84 -3.70
CA PHE A 654 16.43 -18.81 -3.44
C PHE A 654 16.98 -17.76 -2.46
N TRP A 655 16.72 -16.50 -2.78
CA TRP A 655 16.81 -15.38 -1.84
C TRP A 655 15.53 -14.54 -1.96
N PRO A 656 14.96 -13.99 -0.86
CA PRO A 656 13.82 -13.08 -0.91
C PRO A 656 13.99 -11.97 -1.96
N ALA A 657 12.92 -11.64 -2.70
CA ALA A 657 12.99 -10.52 -3.62
C ALA A 657 13.29 -9.23 -2.86
N ALA A 658 14.15 -8.39 -3.42
CA ALA A 658 14.30 -7.03 -2.91
C ALA A 658 13.03 -6.27 -3.30
N LYS A 659 12.37 -5.63 -2.34
CA LYS A 659 11.10 -4.93 -2.56
C LYS A 659 11.22 -3.44 -2.27
N ILE A 660 10.70 -2.62 -3.18
CA ILE A 660 10.48 -1.20 -2.95
C ILE A 660 8.98 -1.00 -2.88
N GLN A 661 8.48 -0.59 -1.71
CA GLN A 661 7.06 -0.30 -1.52
C GLN A 661 6.67 0.93 -2.35
N MET A 662 5.62 0.77 -3.15
CA MET A 662 5.09 1.81 -4.03
C MET A 662 3.74 2.32 -3.56
N GLU A 663 2.98 1.50 -2.82
CA GLU A 663 1.61 1.75 -2.37
C GLU A 663 1.35 1.00 -1.06
N ASP A 664 0.39 1.46 -0.25
CA ASP A 664 -0.02 0.75 0.99
C ASP A 664 -1.52 0.91 1.30
N ASP A 665 -2.05 2.14 1.34
CA ASP A 665 -3.44 2.38 1.74
C ASP A 665 -4.19 3.49 1.00
N ILE A 666 -3.54 4.61 0.69
CA ILE A 666 -4.10 5.69 -0.12
C ILE A 666 -3.25 5.86 -1.38
N THR A 667 -3.78 5.39 -2.51
CA THR A 667 -3.08 5.43 -3.80
C THR A 667 -3.82 6.33 -4.77
N ALA A 668 -3.10 7.24 -5.41
CA ALA A 668 -3.54 7.89 -6.65
C ALA A 668 -2.97 7.12 -7.85
N SER A 669 -3.76 6.90 -8.89
CA SER A 669 -3.28 6.25 -10.10
C SER A 669 -3.80 6.91 -11.37
N VAL A 670 -3.08 6.72 -12.48
CA VAL A 670 -3.43 7.23 -13.81
C VAL A 670 -3.15 6.16 -14.87
N VAL A 671 -4.03 6.08 -15.87
CA VAL A 671 -3.87 5.20 -17.03
C VAL A 671 -3.47 6.02 -18.25
N VAL A 672 -2.33 5.67 -18.83
CA VAL A 672 -1.72 6.38 -19.96
C VAL A 672 -1.61 5.45 -21.16
N PRO A 673 -2.01 5.87 -22.39
CA PRO A 673 -1.80 5.08 -23.58
C PRO A 673 -0.30 4.88 -23.83
N ARG A 674 0.14 3.66 -24.11
CA ARG A 674 1.57 3.33 -24.22
C ARG A 674 2.32 4.21 -25.21
N GLU A 675 1.69 4.52 -26.33
CA GLU A 675 2.26 5.32 -27.42
C GLU A 675 2.52 6.78 -27.05
N GLN A 676 1.86 7.29 -26.00
CA GLN A 676 2.05 8.66 -25.50
C GLN A 676 3.23 8.78 -24.53
N ILE A 677 3.80 7.64 -24.10
CA ILE A 677 4.88 7.65 -23.11
C ILE A 677 6.22 7.89 -23.81
N THR A 678 7.00 8.83 -23.26
CA THR A 678 8.37 9.06 -23.70
C THR A 678 9.32 8.01 -23.09
N GLY A 679 10.24 7.46 -23.90
CA GLY A 679 11.20 6.44 -23.48
C GLY A 679 10.61 5.01 -23.42
N THR A 680 11.39 4.04 -22.93
CA THR A 680 10.92 2.65 -22.83
C THR A 680 10.17 2.40 -21.52
N ALA A 681 8.88 2.04 -21.65
CA ALA A 681 8.04 1.54 -20.55
C ALA A 681 8.44 0.13 -20.06
N GLY A 682 9.64 -0.33 -20.39
CA GLY A 682 10.14 -1.65 -20.05
C GLY A 682 9.38 -2.75 -20.76
N SER A 683 9.27 -3.89 -20.09
CA SER A 683 8.76 -5.13 -20.65
C SER A 683 7.25 -5.32 -20.52
N THR A 684 6.45 -4.38 -20.04
CA THR A 684 4.97 -4.57 -19.94
C THR A 684 4.35 -4.53 -21.36
N PRO A 685 3.50 -5.47 -21.82
CA PRO A 685 2.95 -5.48 -23.20
C PRO A 685 1.72 -4.61 -23.38
N ASN A 686 1.12 -4.22 -22.27
CA ASN A 686 -0.20 -3.63 -22.23
C ASN A 686 -0.27 -2.37 -23.13
N PRO A 687 -1.36 -2.23 -23.90
CA PRO A 687 -1.57 -1.11 -24.82
C PRO A 687 -1.79 0.22 -24.08
N SER A 688 -2.33 0.18 -22.87
CA SER A 688 -2.30 1.28 -21.92
C SER A 688 -1.64 0.81 -20.63
N LEU A 689 -1.04 1.74 -19.88
CA LEU A 689 -0.20 1.46 -18.72
C LEU A 689 -0.71 2.24 -17.51
N LYS A 690 -0.82 1.55 -16.37
CA LYS A 690 -1.21 2.16 -15.10
C LYS A 690 0.01 2.53 -14.28
N PHE A 691 0.03 3.77 -13.80
CA PHE A 691 1.04 4.29 -12.88
C PHE A 691 0.40 4.65 -11.56
N THR A 692 1.10 4.38 -10.45
CA THR A 692 0.59 4.58 -9.10
C THR A 692 1.50 5.50 -8.29
N TYR A 693 0.91 6.18 -7.32
CA TYR A 693 1.58 7.08 -6.40
C TYR A 693 0.97 6.92 -5.00
N ASN A 694 1.80 6.63 -4.01
CA ASN A 694 1.37 6.63 -2.61
C ASN A 694 1.23 8.06 -2.10
N CYS A 695 0.02 8.45 -1.72
CA CYS A 695 -0.29 9.80 -1.23
C CYS A 695 0.24 10.06 0.20
N GLU A 696 0.85 9.07 0.84
CA GLU A 696 1.28 9.10 2.23
C GLU A 696 2.82 9.09 2.36
N TYR A 697 3.35 9.99 3.18
CA TYR A 697 4.75 10.00 3.63
C TYR A 697 4.98 9.09 4.85
N ARG A 698 3.95 8.91 5.68
CA ARG A 698 3.96 8.02 6.85
C ARG A 698 2.72 7.13 6.87
N LEU A 699 2.87 5.88 7.26
CA LEU A 699 1.85 4.83 7.19
C LEU A 699 1.32 4.52 8.59
N PHE A 700 0.00 4.56 8.76
CA PHE A 700 -0.63 4.32 10.06
C PHE A 700 -0.79 2.82 10.37
N GLN A 701 0.32 2.18 10.70
CA GLN A 701 0.42 0.73 10.89
C GLN A 701 -0.32 0.25 12.14
N ARG A 702 -0.82 -0.98 12.08
CA ARG A 702 -1.34 -1.74 13.23
C ARG A 702 -0.50 -3.02 13.39
N PRO A 703 0.51 -3.02 14.25
CA PRO A 703 1.42 -4.16 14.36
C PRO A 703 0.86 -5.21 15.32
N ASP A 704 -0.03 -6.07 14.81
CA ASP A 704 -0.73 -7.08 15.62
C ASP A 704 0.25 -8.09 16.27
N ASP A 705 1.36 -8.40 15.61
CA ASP A 705 2.33 -9.41 16.08
C ASP A 705 3.44 -8.83 16.98
N ALA A 706 3.62 -7.51 17.02
CA ALA A 706 4.70 -6.86 17.77
C ALA A 706 4.54 -6.94 19.30
N ILE A 707 3.37 -7.39 19.77
CA ILE A 707 3.16 -7.75 21.17
C ILE A 707 4.06 -8.93 21.60
N ILE A 708 4.48 -9.76 20.64
CA ILE A 708 5.44 -10.86 20.84
C ILE A 708 6.85 -10.29 20.65
N ARG A 709 7.59 -10.18 21.75
CA ARG A 709 8.95 -9.63 21.78
C ARG A 709 9.86 -10.35 20.79
N GLY A 710 10.57 -9.59 19.97
CA GLY A 710 11.52 -10.10 18.97
C GLY A 710 10.91 -10.70 17.73
N TYR A 711 9.58 -10.72 17.59
CA TYR A 711 8.92 -11.31 16.43
C TYR A 711 8.86 -10.32 15.26
N ASP A 712 8.31 -9.13 15.49
CA ASP A 712 8.22 -8.08 14.46
C ASP A 712 9.44 -7.15 14.52
N HIS A 713 10.50 -7.56 13.84
CA HIS A 713 11.76 -6.81 13.77
C HIS A 713 11.60 -5.41 13.17
N GLN A 714 10.69 -5.22 12.23
CA GLN A 714 10.46 -3.92 11.61
C GLN A 714 9.79 -2.98 12.60
N THR A 715 8.71 -3.41 13.26
CA THR A 715 8.01 -2.57 14.25
C THR A 715 8.93 -2.22 15.41
N GLU A 716 9.72 -3.18 15.94
CA GLU A 716 10.65 -2.88 17.03
C GLU A 716 11.76 -1.91 16.61
N ARG A 717 12.27 -2.03 15.38
CA ARG A 717 13.21 -1.05 14.81
C ARG A 717 12.56 0.32 14.71
N ASP A 718 11.36 0.42 14.15
CA ASP A 718 10.68 1.69 13.94
C ASP A 718 10.38 2.38 15.28
N LEU A 719 9.78 1.65 16.23
CA LEU A 719 9.44 2.18 17.55
C LEU A 719 10.67 2.54 18.40
N SER A 720 11.85 1.99 18.08
CA SER A 720 13.12 2.37 18.73
C SER A 720 13.71 3.69 18.23
N GLN A 721 13.23 4.20 17.08
CA GLN A 721 13.67 5.50 16.57
C GLN A 721 13.08 6.67 17.37
N LYS A 722 13.69 7.84 17.26
CA LYS A 722 13.17 9.07 17.87
C LYS A 722 12.12 9.74 16.97
N GLY A 723 11.21 10.49 17.57
CA GLY A 723 10.25 11.33 16.84
C GLY A 723 9.05 10.57 16.26
N ASN A 724 8.75 9.37 16.75
CA ASN A 724 7.57 8.62 16.36
C ASN A 724 6.26 9.31 16.83
N PHE A 725 5.19 9.04 16.11
CA PHE A 725 3.82 9.32 16.55
C PHE A 725 3.14 8.00 16.89
N LEU A 726 2.76 7.80 18.16
CA LEU A 726 2.12 6.58 18.67
C LEU A 726 0.69 6.87 19.11
N SER A 727 -0.15 5.85 19.04
CA SER A 727 -1.47 5.83 19.65
C SER A 727 -1.82 4.44 20.14
N ASN A 728 -2.56 4.37 21.25
CA ASN A 728 -2.97 3.12 21.91
C ASN A 728 -1.79 2.25 22.38
N TYR A 729 -0.76 2.88 22.93
CA TYR A 729 0.28 2.23 23.74
C TYR A 729 0.19 2.70 25.18
N GLU A 730 0.80 1.93 26.09
CA GLU A 730 0.90 2.33 27.50
C GLU A 730 2.08 3.32 27.68
N PRO A 731 1.88 4.45 28.39
CA PRO A 731 2.98 5.34 28.79
C PRO A 731 3.69 4.76 30.01
N LEU A 732 4.87 4.18 29.82
CA LEU A 732 5.64 3.54 30.89
C LEU A 732 6.57 4.56 31.54
N GLY A 733 6.53 4.66 32.86
CA GLY A 733 7.48 5.46 33.64
C GLY A 733 8.82 4.73 33.88
N GLN A 734 9.73 5.41 34.57
CA GLN A 734 11.05 4.88 34.92
C GLN A 734 11.01 3.56 35.68
N ALA A 735 10.10 3.41 36.64
CA ALA A 735 9.98 2.18 37.44
C ALA A 735 9.54 0.98 36.59
N GLU A 736 8.51 1.15 35.76
CA GLU A 736 7.97 0.10 34.89
C GLU A 736 8.98 -0.30 33.80
N ALA A 737 9.66 0.67 33.20
CA ALA A 737 10.72 0.38 32.24
C ALA A 737 11.90 -0.38 32.87
N ARG A 738 12.25 -0.04 34.12
CA ARG A 738 13.29 -0.76 34.88
C ARG A 738 12.89 -2.19 35.18
N GLU A 739 11.63 -2.45 35.56
CA GLU A 739 11.13 -3.83 35.73
C GLU A 739 11.24 -4.66 34.44
N ILE A 740 11.00 -4.03 33.28
CA ILE A 740 11.15 -4.71 31.97
C ILE A 740 12.62 -5.07 31.71
N VAL A 741 13.56 -4.16 32.01
CA VAL A 741 15.01 -4.38 31.82
C VAL A 741 15.56 -5.40 32.82
N ASP A 742 15.10 -5.36 34.08
CA ASP A 742 15.54 -6.25 35.16
C ASP A 742 15.04 -7.71 34.97
N ASP A 743 13.94 -7.93 34.24
CA ASP A 743 13.52 -9.27 33.74
C ASP A 743 14.43 -9.72 32.59
N ALA A 744 15.71 -9.93 32.89
CA ALA A 744 16.78 -10.19 31.93
C ALA A 744 16.45 -11.33 30.94
N VAL A 745 15.69 -12.35 31.40
CA VAL A 745 15.29 -13.49 30.57
C VAL A 745 14.33 -13.06 29.47
N ARG A 746 13.24 -12.36 29.82
CA ARG A 746 12.27 -11.92 28.81
C ARG A 746 12.72 -10.65 28.10
N PHE A 747 13.63 -9.88 28.68
CA PHE A 747 14.24 -8.73 28.04
C PHE A 747 15.09 -9.17 26.85
N ASP A 748 15.81 -10.29 26.95
CA ASP A 748 16.66 -10.78 25.87
C ASP A 748 15.89 -11.13 24.58
N TYR A 749 14.59 -11.42 24.69
CA TYR A 749 13.71 -11.66 23.55
C TYR A 749 13.47 -10.44 22.68
N PHE A 750 13.64 -9.21 23.19
CA PHE A 750 13.56 -8.02 22.34
C PHE A 750 14.73 -7.97 21.35
N THR A 751 14.48 -7.35 20.19
CA THR A 751 15.54 -7.04 19.23
C THR A 751 16.56 -6.05 19.81
N GLY A 752 17.77 -6.05 19.26
CA GLY A 752 18.84 -5.14 19.68
C GLY A 752 18.43 -3.66 19.76
N PRO A 753 17.74 -3.08 18.76
CA PRO A 753 17.28 -1.69 18.80
C PRO A 753 16.32 -1.40 19.97
N MET A 754 15.34 -2.26 20.21
CA MET A 754 14.39 -2.09 21.31
C MET A 754 15.06 -2.22 22.68
N LYS A 755 16.00 -3.18 22.83
CA LYS A 755 16.82 -3.31 24.05
C LYS A 755 17.63 -2.05 24.33
N ALA A 756 18.33 -1.53 23.31
CA ALA A 756 19.15 -0.34 23.45
C ALA A 756 18.34 0.89 23.87
N MET A 757 17.15 1.10 23.28
CA MET A 757 16.26 2.20 23.66
C MET A 757 15.77 2.09 25.11
N LEU A 758 15.33 0.90 25.54
CA LEU A 758 14.85 0.68 26.91
C LEU A 758 15.97 0.83 27.94
N GLN A 759 17.18 0.34 27.63
CA GLN A 759 18.35 0.52 28.48
C GLN A 759 18.73 2.00 28.61
N ASP A 760 18.83 2.73 27.50
CA ASP A 760 19.15 4.16 27.50
C ASP A 760 18.17 4.95 28.35
N PHE A 761 16.86 4.66 28.23
CA PHE A 761 15.83 5.30 29.05
C PHE A 761 16.04 5.07 30.56
N VAL A 762 16.38 3.84 30.96
CA VAL A 762 16.53 3.45 32.36
C VAL A 762 17.87 3.92 32.95
N GLU A 763 18.93 3.95 32.15
CA GLU A 763 20.29 4.31 32.57
C GLU A 763 20.53 5.83 32.55
N ASN A 764 19.87 6.57 31.66
CA ASN A 764 20.02 8.01 31.49
C ASN A 764 18.69 8.76 31.71
N PRO A 765 18.09 8.71 32.91
CA PRO A 765 16.77 9.29 33.16
C PRO A 765 16.73 10.82 32.98
N GLU A 766 17.83 11.52 33.27
CA GLU A 766 17.92 12.99 33.13
C GLU A 766 18.02 13.46 31.67
N GLU A 767 18.35 12.55 30.74
CA GLU A 767 18.45 12.84 29.31
C GLU A 767 17.16 12.50 28.54
N ASN A 768 16.18 11.92 29.23
CA ASN A 768 14.95 11.40 28.65
C ASN A 768 13.69 12.09 29.21
N PRO A 769 12.59 12.14 28.45
CA PRO A 769 11.27 12.46 29.00
C PRO A 769 10.87 11.48 30.10
N ASN A 770 9.83 11.81 30.86
CA ASN A 770 9.35 10.96 31.96
C ASN A 770 8.75 9.60 31.52
N TYR A 771 8.46 9.43 30.23
CA TYR A 771 7.73 8.27 29.71
C TYR A 771 8.43 7.61 28.50
N ILE A 772 8.13 6.33 28.27
CA ILE A 772 8.51 5.55 27.09
C ILE A 772 7.37 4.60 26.70
N SER A 773 7.33 4.17 25.44
CA SER A 773 6.45 3.08 25.00
C SER A 773 7.23 2.01 24.24
N THR A 774 6.79 0.76 24.38
CA THR A 774 7.41 -0.43 23.77
C THR A 774 6.40 -1.21 22.93
N SER A 775 6.88 -2.01 21.98
CA SER A 775 6.07 -2.90 21.13
C SER A 775 5.20 -3.88 21.94
N ALA A 776 5.68 -4.32 23.10
CA ALA A 776 5.07 -5.40 23.88
C ALA A 776 3.87 -4.99 24.76
N ILE A 777 3.65 -3.68 24.97
CA ILE A 777 2.62 -3.20 25.92
C ILE A 777 1.70 -2.17 25.24
N PRO A 778 0.68 -2.63 24.49
CA PRO A 778 -0.41 -1.78 24.03
C PRO A 778 -1.15 -1.13 25.21
N ARG A 779 -1.92 -0.08 24.93
CA ARG A 779 -2.74 0.62 25.93
C ARG A 779 -3.66 -0.37 26.64
N ILE A 780 -3.75 -0.25 27.96
CA ILE A 780 -4.66 -1.04 28.79
C ILE A 780 -6.03 -0.34 28.85
N ILE A 781 -7.08 -1.06 28.48
CA ILE A 781 -8.48 -0.61 28.54
C ILE A 781 -9.27 -1.70 29.25
N ASP A 782 -9.89 -1.34 30.38
CA ASP A 782 -10.64 -2.28 31.23
C ASP A 782 -9.84 -3.56 31.58
N GLY A 783 -8.55 -3.38 31.90
CA GLY A 783 -7.63 -4.46 32.28
C GLY A 783 -7.16 -5.35 31.12
N LYS A 784 -7.43 -4.99 29.85
CA LYS A 784 -6.99 -5.74 28.67
C LYS A 784 -6.21 -4.84 27.71
N PHE A 785 -5.22 -5.40 27.04
CA PHE A 785 -4.54 -4.70 25.95
C PHE A 785 -5.50 -4.36 24.82
N SER A 786 -5.40 -3.14 24.31
CA SER A 786 -6.10 -2.73 23.10
C SER A 786 -5.66 -3.64 21.94
N LYS A 787 -6.63 -4.03 21.11
CA LYS A 787 -6.39 -4.76 19.85
C LYS A 787 -6.10 -3.83 18.67
N ASN A 788 -5.80 -2.56 18.95
CA ASN A 788 -5.53 -1.55 17.93
C ASN A 788 -4.35 -0.64 18.32
N PRO A 789 -3.17 -1.19 18.69
CA PRO A 789 -1.95 -0.39 18.81
C PRO A 789 -1.62 0.24 17.47
N ARG A 790 -1.15 1.49 17.47
CA ARG A 790 -0.89 2.24 16.23
C ARG A 790 0.36 3.08 16.31
N TYR A 791 1.05 3.20 15.18
CA TYR A 791 2.13 4.17 15.02
C TYR A 791 2.19 4.66 13.56
N LEU A 792 2.81 5.82 13.34
CA LEU A 792 3.13 6.31 12.01
C LEU A 792 4.53 5.85 11.58
N GLN A 793 4.58 4.79 10.78
CA GLN A 793 5.81 4.30 10.15
C GLN A 793 6.25 5.27 9.06
N THR A 794 7.50 5.74 9.10
CA THR A 794 8.08 6.47 7.96
C THR A 794 8.12 5.56 6.75
N ARG A 795 7.64 6.01 5.59
CA ARG A 795 7.64 5.21 4.37
C ARG A 795 9.06 4.68 4.10
N PRO A 796 9.29 3.36 4.00
CA PRO A 796 10.64 2.78 3.95
C PRO A 796 11.55 3.37 2.85
N GLY A 797 10.97 3.77 1.71
CA GLY A 797 11.71 4.41 0.62
C GLY A 797 12.33 5.77 0.97
N LEU A 798 11.83 6.47 2.00
CA LEU A 798 12.44 7.70 2.52
C LEU A 798 13.64 7.41 3.42
N GLU A 799 13.61 6.30 4.17
CA GLU A 799 14.71 5.86 5.05
C GLU A 799 15.85 5.20 4.27
N ALA A 800 15.53 4.58 3.12
CA ALA A 800 16.50 3.87 2.26
C ALA A 800 16.55 4.44 0.83
N PRO A 801 16.89 5.73 0.63
CA PRO A 801 16.93 6.34 -0.70
C PRO A 801 18.02 5.75 -1.61
N GLU A 802 19.08 5.16 -1.02
CA GLU A 802 20.11 4.45 -1.76
C GLU A 802 19.56 3.23 -2.50
N ASP A 803 18.63 2.47 -1.89
CA ASP A 803 18.03 1.30 -2.53
C ASP A 803 17.19 1.70 -3.75
N ILE A 804 16.48 2.83 -3.67
CA ILE A 804 15.76 3.41 -4.80
C ILE A 804 16.74 3.84 -5.89
N TYR A 805 17.82 4.52 -5.53
CA TYR A 805 18.86 4.94 -6.47
C TYR A 805 19.49 3.74 -7.20
N LEU A 806 19.89 2.70 -6.44
CA LEU A 806 20.46 1.47 -6.98
C LEU A 806 19.47 0.72 -7.89
N ALA A 807 18.18 0.72 -7.54
CA ALA A 807 17.13 0.18 -8.40
C ALA A 807 17.03 0.93 -9.74
N GLN A 808 17.02 2.27 -9.69
CA GLN A 808 16.97 3.12 -10.87
C GLN A 808 18.21 2.97 -11.76
N MET A 809 19.42 2.95 -11.18
CA MET A 809 20.66 2.75 -11.94
C MET A 809 20.70 1.37 -12.62
N GLY A 810 20.31 0.32 -11.89
CA GLY A 810 20.19 -1.02 -12.48
C GLY A 810 19.20 -1.06 -13.66
N LEU A 811 18.05 -0.41 -13.53
CA LEU A 811 17.05 -0.31 -14.61
C LEU A 811 17.56 0.50 -15.81
N ARG A 812 18.24 1.62 -15.55
CA ARG A 812 18.86 2.46 -16.58
C ARG A 812 19.85 1.67 -17.43
N PHE A 813 20.70 0.88 -16.78
CA PHE A 813 21.67 0.02 -17.46
C PHE A 813 20.95 -1.08 -18.23
N PHE A 814 20.01 -1.79 -17.61
CA PHE A 814 19.25 -2.86 -18.26
C PHE A 814 18.54 -2.40 -19.53
N ARG A 815 17.95 -1.21 -19.50
CA ARG A 815 17.15 -0.64 -20.60
C ARG A 815 17.92 0.27 -21.55
N ARG A 816 19.22 0.51 -21.30
CA ARG A 816 20.08 1.48 -22.03
C ARG A 816 19.48 2.87 -22.12
N LEU A 817 18.86 3.32 -21.04
CA LEU A 817 18.29 4.66 -20.99
C LEU A 817 19.41 5.69 -21.06
N ARG A 818 19.15 6.81 -21.74
CA ARG A 818 19.92 8.04 -21.60
C ARG A 818 19.59 8.71 -20.27
N GLU A 819 20.42 9.66 -19.87
CA GLU A 819 20.31 10.34 -18.58
C GLU A 819 18.98 11.09 -18.43
N GLU A 820 18.59 11.81 -19.48
CA GLU A 820 17.35 12.60 -19.56
C GLU A 820 16.08 11.73 -19.63
N GLU A 821 16.20 10.46 -20.03
CA GLU A 821 15.05 9.58 -20.20
C GLU A 821 14.48 9.14 -18.84
N PRO A 822 13.14 9.13 -18.70
CA PRO A 822 12.47 8.70 -17.48
C PRO A 822 12.58 7.18 -17.27
N VAL A 823 12.67 6.77 -16.00
CA VAL A 823 12.62 5.35 -15.62
C VAL A 823 11.19 4.98 -15.26
N HIS A 824 10.45 4.46 -16.23
CA HIS A 824 9.06 4.06 -16.02
C HIS A 824 8.93 2.70 -15.34
N THR A 825 8.07 2.58 -14.34
CA THR A 825 7.74 1.32 -13.67
C THR A 825 6.22 1.15 -13.57
N PRO A 826 5.53 0.95 -14.71
CA PRO A 826 4.08 0.75 -14.71
C PRO A 826 3.71 -0.56 -14.00
N VAL A 827 2.44 -0.70 -13.61
CA VAL A 827 1.89 -1.94 -13.06
C VAL A 827 2.13 -3.10 -14.03
N ASP A 828 2.64 -4.22 -13.52
CA ASP A 828 2.85 -5.45 -14.30
C ASP A 828 1.78 -6.49 -14.01
N ILE A 829 1.28 -6.55 -12.77
CA ILE A 829 0.30 -7.54 -12.34
C ILE A 829 -0.65 -6.94 -11.30
N VAL A 830 -1.91 -7.33 -11.39
CA VAL A 830 -2.96 -6.97 -10.44
C VAL A 830 -3.39 -8.21 -9.66
N CYS A 831 -3.15 -8.21 -8.35
CA CYS A 831 -3.34 -9.37 -7.47
C CYS A 831 -4.21 -9.06 -6.24
N PRO A 832 -5.50 -8.76 -6.39
CA PRO A 832 -6.41 -8.53 -5.27
C PRO A 832 -6.41 -9.72 -4.27
N GLY A 833 -6.69 -9.43 -3.01
CA GLY A 833 -6.75 -10.43 -1.94
C GLY A 833 -8.15 -10.65 -1.41
N HIS A 834 -8.54 -11.91 -1.22
CA HIS A 834 -9.79 -12.31 -0.60
C HIS A 834 -9.53 -12.92 0.78
N ARG A 835 -10.27 -12.48 1.80
CA ARG A 835 -10.20 -13.09 3.15
C ARG A 835 -11.21 -14.21 3.27
N ASN A 836 -10.72 -15.44 3.24
CA ASN A 836 -11.55 -16.63 3.42
C ASN A 836 -11.84 -16.87 4.91
N ASN A 837 -13.00 -17.44 5.21
CA ASN A 837 -13.32 -17.95 6.54
C ASN A 837 -14.13 -19.25 6.44
N PRO A 838 -13.87 -20.23 7.32
CA PRO A 838 -14.76 -21.35 7.52
C PRO A 838 -16.09 -20.90 8.15
N PRO A 839 -17.11 -21.77 8.18
CA PRO A 839 -18.30 -21.51 8.98
C PRO A 839 -17.96 -21.48 10.48
N GLU A 840 -18.46 -20.48 11.21
CA GLU A 840 -18.26 -20.33 12.66
C GLU A 840 -19.50 -19.72 13.31
N GLY A 841 -20.23 -20.50 14.12
CA GLY A 841 -21.47 -20.05 14.76
C GLY A 841 -22.52 -19.62 13.71
N SER A 842 -22.88 -18.33 13.71
CA SER A 842 -23.80 -17.74 12.72
C SER A 842 -23.11 -17.24 11.44
N ILE A 843 -21.78 -17.24 11.39
CA ILE A 843 -21.01 -16.82 10.22
C ILE A 843 -20.96 -17.98 9.23
N ARG A 844 -21.51 -17.76 8.03
CA ARG A 844 -21.45 -18.71 6.91
C ARG A 844 -20.08 -18.70 6.24
N SER A 845 -19.78 -19.79 5.53
CA SER A 845 -18.50 -19.94 4.85
C SER A 845 -18.32 -18.91 3.73
N LEU A 846 -17.07 -18.45 3.56
CA LEU A 846 -16.57 -17.82 2.33
C LEU A 846 -15.30 -18.52 1.81
N ALA A 847 -14.91 -19.64 2.42
CA ALA A 847 -13.70 -20.36 2.06
C ALA A 847 -13.96 -21.30 0.87
N VAL A 848 -14.29 -20.73 -0.30
CA VAL A 848 -14.52 -21.47 -1.56
C VAL A 848 -13.35 -21.37 -2.54
N LEU A 849 -12.40 -20.47 -2.27
CA LEU A 849 -11.25 -20.24 -3.13
C LEU A 849 -10.10 -21.20 -2.80
N ASN A 850 -9.39 -21.62 -3.85
CA ASN A 850 -8.07 -22.24 -3.74
C ASN A 850 -7.00 -21.15 -3.48
N PRO A 851 -5.68 -21.47 -3.42
CA PRO A 851 -4.66 -20.46 -3.14
C PRO A 851 -4.67 -19.23 -4.07
N ILE A 852 -4.86 -19.43 -5.38
CA ILE A 852 -4.77 -18.40 -6.42
C ILE A 852 -5.78 -18.69 -7.54
N HIS A 853 -6.70 -17.76 -7.76
CA HIS A 853 -7.66 -17.79 -8.86
C HIS A 853 -7.32 -16.73 -9.91
N TYR A 854 -7.51 -17.06 -11.19
CA TYR A 854 -7.65 -16.07 -12.25
C TYR A 854 -9.13 -15.84 -12.51
N MET A 855 -9.60 -14.60 -12.35
CA MET A 855 -10.98 -14.23 -12.64
C MET A 855 -11.00 -13.35 -13.89
N PRO A 856 -11.69 -13.78 -14.97
CA PRO A 856 -11.95 -12.88 -16.10
C PRO A 856 -12.76 -11.66 -15.64
N LEU A 857 -12.73 -10.58 -16.44
CA LEU A 857 -13.26 -9.28 -15.99
C LEU A 857 -14.72 -9.30 -15.47
N PRO A 858 -15.69 -10.00 -16.09
CA PRO A 858 -17.04 -10.06 -15.53
C PRO A 858 -17.07 -10.62 -14.10
N GLU A 859 -16.44 -11.78 -13.88
CA GLU A 859 -16.34 -12.42 -12.57
C GLU A 859 -15.58 -11.55 -11.56
N ALA A 860 -14.45 -10.97 -11.97
CA ALA A 860 -13.65 -10.09 -11.12
C ALA A 860 -14.44 -8.85 -10.68
N PHE A 861 -15.27 -8.27 -11.56
CA PHE A 861 -16.10 -7.12 -11.20
C PHE A 861 -17.26 -7.47 -10.27
N MET A 862 -17.79 -8.70 -10.31
CA MET A 862 -18.73 -9.16 -9.27
C MET A 862 -18.06 -9.15 -7.89
N GLU A 863 -16.82 -9.65 -7.81
CA GLU A 863 -16.01 -9.61 -6.59
C GLU A 863 -15.69 -8.17 -6.16
N PHE A 864 -15.27 -7.30 -7.09
CA PHE A 864 -14.89 -5.92 -6.77
C PHE A 864 -16.07 -5.05 -6.33
N ILE A 865 -17.24 -5.21 -6.96
CA ILE A 865 -18.48 -4.54 -6.56
C ILE A 865 -18.90 -5.00 -5.15
N SER A 866 -18.77 -6.30 -4.87
CA SER A 866 -19.25 -6.90 -3.63
C SER A 866 -18.30 -6.75 -2.45
N SER A 867 -16.99 -6.88 -2.68
CA SER A 867 -15.91 -6.76 -1.68
C SER A 867 -16.27 -7.47 -0.37
N MET A 868 -16.38 -8.80 -0.43
CA MET A 868 -17.04 -9.62 0.57
C MET A 868 -16.16 -9.93 1.78
N THR A 869 -16.77 -10.05 2.96
CA THR A 869 -16.07 -10.42 4.19
C THR A 869 -16.98 -11.18 5.15
N GLY A 870 -16.44 -12.20 5.83
CA GLY A 870 -17.16 -12.91 6.89
C GLY A 870 -17.35 -12.11 8.17
N LYS A 871 -16.73 -10.92 8.29
CA LYS A 871 -16.96 -10.01 9.42
C LYS A 871 -18.28 -9.26 9.22
N SER A 872 -19.08 -9.16 10.28
CA SER A 872 -20.37 -8.43 10.28
C SER A 872 -21.35 -8.92 9.20
N PRO A 873 -21.80 -10.20 9.25
CA PRO A 873 -22.71 -10.76 8.26
C PRO A 873 -24.06 -10.01 8.19
N SER A 874 -24.71 -10.03 7.03
CA SER A 874 -26.07 -9.52 6.85
C SER A 874 -27.12 -10.60 7.11
N THR A 875 -28.40 -10.24 7.09
CA THR A 875 -29.51 -11.20 7.23
C THR A 875 -29.58 -12.23 6.10
N THR A 876 -29.03 -11.91 4.91
CA THR A 876 -29.15 -12.74 3.69
C THR A 876 -27.81 -13.23 3.12
N GLY A 877 -26.68 -12.83 3.71
CA GLY A 877 -25.35 -13.20 3.20
C GLY A 877 -24.18 -12.68 4.04
N ALA A 878 -22.98 -12.65 3.44
CA ALA A 878 -21.78 -12.12 4.07
C ALA A 878 -21.83 -10.59 4.25
N GLY A 879 -20.90 -10.06 5.03
CA GLY A 879 -20.64 -8.62 5.08
C GLY A 879 -20.02 -8.12 3.77
N SER A 880 -20.11 -6.81 3.53
CA SER A 880 -19.51 -6.14 2.37
C SER A 880 -18.81 -4.87 2.81
N GLU A 881 -17.61 -4.63 2.30
CA GLU A 881 -16.89 -3.35 2.47
C GLU A 881 -17.29 -2.30 1.41
N GLY A 882 -18.29 -2.61 0.58
CA GLY A 882 -18.73 -1.81 -0.55
C GLY A 882 -17.74 -1.85 -1.72
N ALA A 883 -18.14 -1.29 -2.87
CA ALA A 883 -17.35 -1.33 -4.10
C ALA A 883 -15.88 -0.94 -3.88
N LEU A 884 -14.98 -1.76 -4.41
CA LEU A 884 -13.52 -1.57 -4.36
C LEU A 884 -12.96 -1.45 -2.93
N THR A 885 -13.68 -1.91 -1.91
CA THR A 885 -13.42 -1.70 -0.46
C THR A 885 -13.48 -0.24 -0.01
N LYS A 886 -14.17 0.61 -0.78
CA LYS A 886 -14.27 2.06 -0.58
C LYS A 886 -15.61 2.50 0.00
N GLY A 887 -16.51 1.60 0.38
CA GLY A 887 -17.82 1.95 0.97
C GLY A 887 -17.73 2.99 2.10
N PRO A 888 -16.84 2.82 3.10
CA PRO A 888 -16.65 3.81 4.18
C PRO A 888 -15.92 5.10 3.76
N PHE A 889 -15.40 5.17 2.53
CA PHE A 889 -14.48 6.19 2.07
C PHE A 889 -14.91 6.88 0.76
N ASN A 890 -16.10 6.62 0.24
CA ASN A 890 -16.62 7.27 -0.97
C ASN A 890 -17.90 8.06 -0.63
N ALA A 891 -17.86 9.38 -0.86
CA ALA A 891 -18.96 10.31 -0.59
C ALA A 891 -19.97 10.46 -1.75
N ILE A 892 -19.66 9.89 -2.91
CA ILE A 892 -20.48 9.95 -4.12
C ILE A 892 -20.97 8.55 -4.52
N LEU A 893 -21.80 8.46 -5.55
CA LEU A 893 -22.30 7.17 -6.05
C LEU A 893 -21.12 6.24 -6.41
N PRO A 894 -21.06 5.01 -5.85
CA PRO A 894 -19.97 4.07 -6.13
C PRO A 894 -19.87 3.66 -7.60
N ILE A 895 -20.93 3.86 -8.39
CA ILE A 895 -20.92 3.51 -9.81
C ILE A 895 -19.86 4.26 -10.61
N HIS A 896 -19.49 5.48 -10.19
CA HIS A 896 -18.46 6.28 -10.86
C HIS A 896 -17.07 5.64 -10.74
N ASP A 897 -16.72 5.21 -9.53
CA ASP A 897 -15.50 4.43 -9.26
C ASP A 897 -15.50 3.11 -10.05
N ILE A 898 -16.63 2.40 -10.09
CA ILE A 898 -16.74 1.13 -10.82
C ILE A 898 -16.59 1.33 -12.32
N ASN A 899 -17.21 2.37 -12.89
CA ASN A 899 -17.07 2.73 -14.30
C ASN A 899 -15.61 3.04 -14.64
N ALA A 900 -14.95 3.87 -13.83
CA ALA A 900 -13.55 4.23 -14.00
C ALA A 900 -12.62 3.01 -13.90
N ALA A 901 -12.79 2.18 -12.86
CA ALA A 901 -12.03 0.96 -12.69
C ALA A 901 -12.25 0.00 -13.88
N PHE A 902 -13.49 -0.22 -14.32
CA PHE A 902 -13.77 -1.10 -15.45
C PHE A 902 -13.05 -0.65 -16.72
N VAL A 903 -13.14 0.64 -17.05
CA VAL A 903 -12.43 1.19 -18.20
C VAL A 903 -10.92 1.02 -18.03
N SER A 904 -10.38 1.24 -16.83
CA SER A 904 -8.97 1.03 -16.50
C SER A 904 -8.52 -0.39 -16.86
N TYR A 905 -9.21 -1.43 -16.38
CA TYR A 905 -8.90 -2.83 -16.71
C TYR A 905 -9.08 -3.13 -18.20
N ALA A 906 -10.14 -2.63 -18.83
CA ALA A 906 -10.44 -2.92 -20.23
C ALA A 906 -9.40 -2.29 -21.19
N VAL A 907 -9.07 -1.00 -21.02
CA VAL A 907 -8.15 -0.31 -21.94
C VAL A 907 -6.69 -0.72 -21.73
N THR A 908 -6.32 -1.10 -20.50
CA THR A 908 -5.00 -1.66 -20.20
C THR A 908 -4.89 -3.13 -20.57
N GLY A 909 -5.98 -3.88 -20.54
CA GLY A 909 -5.97 -5.35 -20.70
C GLY A 909 -5.34 -6.08 -19.51
N TYR A 910 -5.33 -5.49 -18.31
CA TYR A 910 -4.88 -6.21 -17.11
C TYR A 910 -5.86 -7.33 -16.74
N GLN A 911 -5.31 -8.45 -16.28
CA GLN A 911 -6.05 -9.65 -15.93
C GLN A 911 -5.83 -9.99 -14.45
N PRO A 912 -6.85 -9.89 -13.59
CA PRO A 912 -6.67 -9.98 -12.14
C PRO A 912 -6.52 -11.43 -11.65
N PHE A 913 -5.56 -11.63 -10.74
CA PHE A 913 -5.40 -12.88 -10.00
C PHE A 913 -5.80 -12.69 -8.53
N VAL A 914 -6.92 -13.28 -8.10
CA VAL A 914 -7.39 -13.22 -6.72
C VAL A 914 -6.61 -14.20 -5.85
N THR A 915 -6.10 -13.72 -4.72
CA THR A 915 -5.23 -14.47 -3.81
C THR A 915 -5.92 -14.72 -2.48
N SER A 916 -5.84 -15.97 -1.99
CA SER A 916 -6.49 -16.36 -0.74
C SER A 916 -5.66 -15.96 0.49
N ALA A 917 -6.35 -15.47 1.51
CA ALA A 917 -5.80 -15.21 2.84
C ALA A 917 -6.69 -15.85 3.93
N ALA A 918 -6.10 -16.02 5.11
CA ALA A 918 -6.61 -16.70 6.30
C ALA A 918 -6.84 -18.21 6.13
N TYR A 919 -7.63 -18.63 5.13
CA TYR A 919 -7.96 -20.04 4.89
C TYR A 919 -7.91 -20.41 3.40
N VAL A 920 -7.71 -21.70 3.09
CA VAL A 920 -7.90 -22.30 1.75
C VAL A 920 -8.85 -23.47 1.90
N GLY A 921 -10.08 -23.31 1.41
CA GLY A 921 -11.18 -24.17 1.85
C GLY A 921 -11.49 -24.04 3.34
N PRO A 922 -12.52 -24.74 3.85
CA PRO A 922 -12.94 -24.63 5.24
C PRO A 922 -11.95 -25.22 6.27
N LYS A 923 -10.96 -26.03 5.87
CA LYS A 923 -10.08 -26.75 6.80
C LYS A 923 -8.67 -26.16 6.93
N PHE A 924 -8.06 -25.72 5.84
CA PHE A 924 -6.64 -25.34 5.87
C PHE A 924 -6.45 -23.86 6.21
N ARG A 925 -5.98 -23.58 7.43
CA ARG A 925 -5.53 -22.23 7.81
C ARG A 925 -4.20 -21.92 7.10
N VAL A 926 -4.09 -20.72 6.55
CA VAL A 926 -2.89 -20.22 5.82
C VAL A 926 -2.45 -18.83 6.24
N ASP A 927 -3.20 -18.13 7.11
CA ASP A 927 -2.93 -16.75 7.52
C ASP A 927 -2.58 -15.85 6.32
N HIS A 928 -1.36 -15.30 6.26
CA HIS A 928 -0.87 -14.49 5.15
C HIS A 928 0.24 -15.17 4.32
N ASP A 929 0.49 -16.46 4.52
CA ASP A 929 1.61 -17.18 3.90
C ASP A 929 1.55 -17.11 2.36
N ILE A 930 0.35 -17.24 1.79
CA ILE A 930 0.14 -17.11 0.33
C ILE A 930 0.31 -15.66 -0.12
N SER A 931 -0.17 -14.69 0.66
CA SER A 931 -0.07 -13.26 0.32
C SER A 931 1.38 -12.79 0.19
N LEU A 932 2.28 -13.28 1.06
CA LEU A 932 3.72 -13.00 1.01
C LEU A 932 4.40 -13.64 -0.20
N LEU A 933 3.90 -14.80 -0.67
CA LEU A 933 4.49 -15.55 -1.78
C LEU A 933 4.21 -14.96 -3.17
N VAL A 934 3.10 -14.25 -3.34
CA VAL A 934 2.68 -13.65 -4.62
C VAL A 934 3.81 -12.86 -5.30
N PRO A 935 4.42 -11.82 -4.67
CA PRO A 935 5.49 -11.07 -5.33
C PRO A 935 6.73 -11.95 -5.61
N GLU A 936 6.97 -13.01 -4.84
CA GLU A 936 8.09 -13.93 -5.06
C GLU A 936 7.87 -14.81 -6.30
N ILE A 937 6.65 -15.27 -6.53
CA ILE A 937 6.29 -16.11 -7.69
C ILE A 937 6.31 -15.26 -8.96
N TRP A 938 5.57 -14.15 -9.00
CA TRP A 938 5.41 -13.36 -10.23
C TRP A 938 6.70 -12.68 -10.67
N SER A 939 7.53 -12.18 -9.74
CA SER A 939 8.85 -11.61 -10.08
C SER A 939 9.84 -12.61 -10.66
N ARG A 940 9.54 -13.92 -10.53
CA ARG A 940 10.33 -15.02 -11.09
C ARG A 940 9.67 -15.67 -12.31
N MET A 941 8.48 -15.24 -12.70
CA MET A 941 7.83 -15.62 -13.96
C MET A 941 8.34 -14.73 -15.10
N LYS A 942 8.59 -15.32 -16.27
CA LYS A 942 8.79 -14.57 -17.51
C LYS A 942 7.48 -13.86 -17.84
N ARG A 943 7.57 -12.78 -18.61
CA ARG A 943 6.42 -11.98 -19.02
C ARG A 943 5.27 -12.81 -19.61
N ILE A 944 5.56 -13.63 -20.63
CA ILE A 944 4.55 -14.47 -21.30
C ILE A 944 3.91 -15.49 -20.35
N GLU A 945 4.65 -15.94 -19.34
CA GLU A 945 4.16 -16.92 -18.38
C GLU A 945 3.10 -16.34 -17.44
N ARG A 946 2.95 -15.01 -17.39
CA ARG A 946 1.97 -14.32 -16.54
C ARG A 946 0.63 -14.10 -17.25
N ASP A 947 0.58 -14.32 -18.56
CA ASP A 947 -0.64 -14.20 -19.35
C ASP A 947 -1.59 -15.38 -19.03
N PRO A 948 -2.82 -15.14 -18.58
CA PRO A 948 -3.77 -16.22 -18.32
C PRO A 948 -4.03 -17.12 -19.54
N ASN A 949 -4.00 -16.59 -20.76
CA ASN A 949 -4.19 -17.39 -21.97
C ASN A 949 -3.05 -18.40 -22.12
N TYR A 950 -1.79 -17.96 -21.93
CA TYR A 950 -0.64 -18.85 -21.89
C TYR A 950 -0.82 -19.92 -20.82
N LEU A 951 -1.28 -19.54 -19.61
CA LEU A 951 -1.49 -20.48 -18.52
C LEU A 951 -2.58 -21.52 -18.84
N ILE A 952 -3.69 -21.12 -19.44
CA ILE A 952 -4.78 -22.03 -19.86
C ILE A 952 -4.30 -22.97 -20.97
N GLU A 953 -3.69 -22.43 -22.03
CA GLU A 953 -3.20 -23.21 -23.19
C GLU A 953 -2.15 -24.25 -22.79
N ASN A 954 -1.37 -23.97 -21.74
CA ASN A 954 -0.33 -24.87 -21.23
C ASN A 954 -0.83 -25.76 -20.07
N GLY A 955 -2.14 -25.79 -19.78
CA GLY A 955 -2.73 -26.67 -18.76
C GLY A 955 -2.30 -26.35 -17.33
N LEU A 956 -2.05 -25.07 -17.03
CA LEU A 956 -1.60 -24.57 -15.72
C LEU A 956 -2.77 -23.97 -14.91
N LEU A 957 -3.92 -23.75 -15.54
CA LEU A 957 -5.14 -23.29 -14.89
C LEU A 957 -6.30 -24.23 -15.22
N ASP A 958 -7.06 -24.60 -14.21
CA ASP A 958 -8.30 -25.37 -14.36
C ASP A 958 -9.49 -24.41 -14.28
N LYS A 959 -10.44 -24.55 -15.20
CA LYS A 959 -11.71 -23.82 -15.10
C LYS A 959 -12.56 -24.43 -13.98
N VAL A 960 -13.17 -23.59 -13.15
CA VAL A 960 -14.18 -24.04 -12.18
C VAL A 960 -15.51 -24.16 -12.93
N GLU A 961 -16.14 -25.33 -12.88
CA GLU A 961 -17.41 -25.58 -13.56
C GLU A 961 -18.58 -25.52 -12.57
N ASP A 962 -19.76 -25.14 -13.08
CA ASP A 962 -21.01 -25.27 -12.33
C ASP A 962 -21.25 -26.73 -11.95
N MET A 963 -21.86 -26.96 -10.78
CA MET A 963 -22.13 -28.30 -10.27
C MET A 963 -23.54 -28.40 -9.69
N GLU A 964 -23.98 -29.63 -9.43
CA GLU A 964 -25.24 -29.93 -8.74
C GLU A 964 -24.95 -30.65 -7.43
N VAL A 965 -25.43 -30.09 -6.32
CA VAL A 965 -25.26 -30.65 -4.98
C VAL A 965 -26.64 -30.79 -4.34
N ASN A 966 -27.02 -32.00 -3.96
CA ASN A 966 -28.31 -32.30 -3.35
C ASN A 966 -29.52 -31.77 -4.18
N GLY A 967 -29.46 -31.89 -5.51
CA GLY A 967 -30.50 -31.43 -6.44
C GLY A 967 -30.57 -29.91 -6.64
N LYS A 968 -29.62 -29.14 -6.07
CA LYS A 968 -29.52 -27.69 -6.23
C LYS A 968 -28.35 -27.34 -7.14
N LYS A 969 -28.59 -26.44 -8.09
CA LYS A 969 -27.54 -25.87 -8.93
C LYS A 969 -26.63 -24.97 -8.10
N VAL A 970 -25.33 -25.19 -8.20
CA VAL A 970 -24.26 -24.39 -7.59
C VAL A 970 -23.48 -23.73 -8.72
N PRO A 971 -23.62 -22.40 -8.92
CA PRO A 971 -22.98 -21.67 -10.00
C PRO A 971 -21.50 -21.40 -9.70
N ALA A 972 -20.69 -22.45 -9.51
CA ALA A 972 -19.30 -22.32 -9.09
C ALA A 972 -18.40 -21.72 -10.20
N SER A 973 -18.85 -21.65 -11.45
CA SER A 973 -18.10 -21.00 -12.53
C SER A 973 -17.84 -19.51 -12.32
N ILE A 974 -18.55 -18.85 -11.40
CA ILE A 974 -18.28 -17.47 -10.98
C ILE A 974 -16.88 -17.30 -10.37
N LEU A 975 -16.24 -18.39 -9.93
CA LEU A 975 -14.87 -18.38 -9.40
C LEU A 975 -13.80 -18.34 -10.51
N GLY A 976 -14.19 -18.37 -11.78
CA GLY A 976 -13.30 -18.31 -12.92
C GLY A 976 -12.41 -19.54 -13.05
N TYR A 977 -11.10 -19.32 -13.06
CA TYR A 977 -10.07 -20.33 -13.17
C TYR A 977 -9.22 -20.39 -11.90
N ARG A 978 -8.57 -21.52 -11.65
CA ARG A 978 -7.76 -21.73 -10.46
C ARG A 978 -6.44 -22.42 -10.80
N ILE A 979 -5.39 -22.15 -10.03
CA ILE A 979 -4.11 -22.86 -10.23
C ILE A 979 -4.25 -24.35 -9.95
N ASN A 980 -3.49 -25.17 -10.67
CA ASN A 980 -3.43 -26.62 -10.49
C ASN A 980 -2.02 -27.10 -10.13
N GLN A 981 -1.83 -28.42 -10.00
CA GLN A 981 -0.53 -28.99 -9.61
C GLN A 981 0.59 -28.67 -10.61
N ASN A 982 0.27 -28.53 -11.91
CA ASN A 982 1.25 -28.19 -12.93
C ASN A 982 1.77 -26.75 -12.75
N PHE A 983 0.91 -25.80 -12.39
CA PHE A 983 1.32 -24.44 -12.00
C PHE A 983 2.26 -24.46 -10.80
N VAL A 984 1.89 -25.20 -9.76
CA VAL A 984 2.69 -25.32 -8.52
C VAL A 984 4.07 -25.88 -8.84
N ASN A 985 4.12 -27.00 -9.57
CA ASN A 985 5.38 -27.64 -9.96
C ASN A 985 6.29 -26.72 -10.78
N LEU A 986 5.71 -25.94 -11.72
CA LEU A 986 6.48 -25.09 -12.63
C LEU A 986 6.95 -23.78 -11.99
N PHE A 987 6.06 -23.05 -11.31
CA PHE A 987 6.34 -21.70 -10.83
C PHE A 987 6.69 -21.66 -9.35
N MET A 988 6.01 -22.41 -8.50
CA MET A 988 6.43 -22.53 -7.09
C MET A 988 7.72 -23.34 -6.97
N GLY A 989 8.03 -24.20 -7.94
CA GLY A 989 9.36 -24.79 -8.14
C GLY A 989 10.47 -23.78 -8.48
N ARG A 990 10.18 -22.47 -8.56
CA ARG A 990 11.16 -21.37 -8.61
C ARG A 990 11.48 -20.78 -7.23
N VAL A 991 10.73 -21.19 -6.21
CA VAL A 991 10.86 -20.75 -4.80
C VAL A 991 11.21 -21.94 -3.90
N PHE A 992 10.55 -23.09 -4.08
CA PHE A 992 10.68 -24.29 -3.24
C PHE A 992 11.45 -25.43 -3.92
N GLY A 993 12.15 -26.23 -3.12
CA GLY A 993 12.90 -27.41 -3.61
C GLY A 993 11.98 -28.57 -4.02
N SER A 994 10.88 -28.74 -3.31
CA SER A 994 9.91 -29.83 -3.49
C SER A 994 8.49 -29.28 -3.71
N PRO A 995 8.20 -28.67 -4.88
CA PRO A 995 6.90 -28.03 -5.13
C PRO A 995 5.72 -29.02 -5.13
N GLY A 996 5.96 -30.29 -5.45
CA GLY A 996 4.92 -31.32 -5.56
C GLY A 996 4.16 -31.64 -4.26
N VAL A 997 4.61 -31.15 -3.11
CA VAL A 997 3.99 -31.43 -1.79
C VAL A 997 3.47 -30.17 -1.08
N LEU A 998 3.57 -28.99 -1.70
CA LEU A 998 3.20 -27.72 -1.07
C LEU A 998 1.70 -27.66 -0.74
N PHE A 999 0.88 -28.00 -1.73
CA PHE A 999 -0.57 -28.03 -1.60
C PHE A 999 -1.08 -29.44 -1.84
N THR A 1000 -1.98 -29.89 -0.97
CA THR A 1000 -2.71 -31.13 -1.18
C THR A 1000 -3.73 -30.96 -2.31
N GLU A 1001 -4.25 -32.06 -2.84
CA GLU A 1001 -5.33 -31.98 -3.83
C GLU A 1001 -6.55 -31.23 -3.27
N GLU A 1002 -6.88 -31.44 -2.00
CA GLU A 1002 -7.97 -30.75 -1.30
C GLU A 1002 -7.74 -29.24 -1.12
N MET A 1003 -6.49 -28.76 -1.05
CA MET A 1003 -6.19 -27.33 -1.07
C MET A 1003 -6.35 -26.74 -2.47
N LEU A 1004 -5.95 -27.48 -3.51
CA LEU A 1004 -6.11 -27.05 -4.91
C LEU A 1004 -7.57 -27.13 -5.39
N LYS A 1005 -8.34 -28.04 -4.79
CA LYS A 1005 -9.76 -28.30 -5.03
C LYS A 1005 -10.56 -28.24 -3.71
N PRO A 1006 -10.85 -27.03 -3.18
CA PRO A 1006 -11.49 -26.86 -1.88
C PRO A 1006 -12.81 -27.61 -1.70
N GLU A 1007 -13.54 -27.88 -2.77
CA GLU A 1007 -14.76 -28.68 -2.78
C GLU A 1007 -14.57 -30.12 -2.29
N LEU A 1008 -13.34 -30.65 -2.32
CA LEU A 1008 -13.01 -31.98 -1.81
C LEU A 1008 -12.91 -32.01 -0.27
N GLN A 1009 -12.70 -30.86 0.38
CA GLN A 1009 -12.63 -30.79 1.84
C GLN A 1009 -14.00 -31.05 2.48
N ASP A 1010 -15.03 -30.44 1.92
CA ASP A 1010 -16.44 -30.56 2.29
C ASP A 1010 -17.31 -29.93 1.17
N LEU A 1011 -18.00 -30.78 0.41
CA LEU A 1011 -18.80 -30.36 -0.74
C LEU A 1011 -20.04 -29.53 -0.32
N GLU A 1012 -20.65 -29.83 0.82
CA GLU A 1012 -21.83 -29.11 1.30
C GLU A 1012 -21.45 -27.71 1.80
N THR A 1013 -20.35 -27.60 2.57
CA THR A 1013 -19.82 -26.31 3.01
C THR A 1013 -19.35 -25.45 1.82
N PHE A 1014 -18.76 -26.07 0.79
CA PHE A 1014 -18.40 -25.38 -0.45
C PHE A 1014 -19.65 -24.82 -1.17
N ALA A 1015 -20.68 -25.65 -1.34
CA ALA A 1015 -21.94 -25.25 -1.96
C ALA A 1015 -22.66 -24.13 -1.17
N ASP A 1016 -22.66 -24.22 0.17
CA ASP A 1016 -23.19 -23.15 1.03
C ASP A 1016 -22.41 -21.84 0.86
N GLY A 1017 -21.08 -21.92 0.77
CA GLY A 1017 -20.21 -20.77 0.53
C GLY A 1017 -20.50 -20.07 -0.80
N ILE A 1018 -20.72 -20.83 -1.89
CA ILE A 1018 -21.14 -20.26 -3.18
C ILE A 1018 -22.52 -19.61 -3.07
N ALA A 1019 -23.47 -20.25 -2.39
CA ALA A 1019 -24.79 -19.68 -2.17
C ALA A 1019 -24.74 -18.38 -1.34
N ASN A 1020 -23.85 -18.33 -0.33
CA ASN A 1020 -23.59 -17.14 0.48
C ASN A 1020 -23.00 -15.99 -0.35
N MET A 1021 -22.05 -16.31 -1.24
CA MET A 1021 -21.47 -15.37 -2.20
C MET A 1021 -22.54 -14.80 -3.15
N MET A 1022 -23.36 -15.67 -3.76
CA MET A 1022 -24.44 -15.24 -4.68
C MET A 1022 -25.51 -14.39 -3.98
N GLY A 1023 -25.93 -14.74 -2.76
CA GLY A 1023 -26.84 -13.91 -1.98
C GLY A 1023 -26.25 -12.54 -1.64
N THR A 1024 -24.92 -12.47 -1.47
CA THR A 1024 -24.22 -11.20 -1.25
C THR A 1024 -24.15 -10.36 -2.53
N HIS A 1025 -23.84 -10.97 -3.68
CA HIS A 1025 -23.88 -10.30 -4.99
C HIS A 1025 -25.25 -9.68 -5.26
N GLN A 1026 -26.34 -10.44 -5.06
CA GLN A 1026 -27.70 -9.97 -5.26
C GLN A 1026 -28.04 -8.78 -4.36
N ARG A 1027 -27.72 -8.88 -3.07
CA ARG A 1027 -27.98 -7.81 -2.10
C ARG A 1027 -27.18 -6.54 -2.43
N VAL A 1028 -25.90 -6.67 -2.77
CA VAL A 1028 -25.07 -5.51 -3.11
C VAL A 1028 -25.54 -4.87 -4.41
N ALA A 1029 -25.85 -5.66 -5.45
CA ALA A 1029 -26.39 -5.15 -6.71
C ALA A 1029 -27.72 -4.40 -6.50
N ALA A 1030 -28.60 -4.88 -5.62
CA ALA A 1030 -29.87 -4.23 -5.32
C ALA A 1030 -29.72 -2.77 -4.82
N ASN A 1031 -28.61 -2.43 -4.15
CA ASN A 1031 -28.35 -1.05 -3.71
C ASN A 1031 -28.29 -0.07 -4.91
N TYR A 1032 -27.66 -0.49 -6.02
CA TYR A 1032 -27.53 0.35 -7.22
C TYR A 1032 -28.87 0.61 -7.92
N PHE A 1033 -29.83 -0.30 -7.74
CA PHE A 1033 -31.19 -0.11 -8.23
C PHE A 1033 -32.01 0.78 -7.29
N ALA A 1034 -31.80 0.64 -5.98
CA ALA A 1034 -32.50 1.42 -4.97
C ALA A 1034 -32.14 2.91 -5.01
N ASP A 1035 -30.88 3.27 -5.24
CA ASP A 1035 -30.45 4.66 -5.45
C ASP A 1035 -30.49 5.12 -6.91
N GLY A 1036 -30.92 4.25 -7.85
CA GLY A 1036 -31.01 4.54 -9.27
C GLY A 1036 -29.65 4.68 -9.98
N SER A 1037 -28.52 4.43 -9.30
CA SER A 1037 -27.19 4.57 -9.88
C SER A 1037 -26.88 3.56 -10.99
N TYR A 1038 -27.61 2.45 -11.09
CA TYR A 1038 -27.48 1.49 -12.20
C TYR A 1038 -27.74 2.11 -13.58
N GLU A 1039 -28.54 3.19 -13.68
CA GLU A 1039 -28.77 3.90 -14.95
C GLU A 1039 -27.53 4.68 -15.41
N ARG A 1040 -26.61 4.97 -14.50
CA ARG A 1040 -25.32 5.62 -14.79
C ARG A 1040 -24.19 4.61 -15.04
N ALA A 1041 -24.48 3.32 -14.93
CA ALA A 1041 -23.51 2.28 -15.21
C ALA A 1041 -23.18 2.24 -16.71
N VAL A 1042 -21.89 2.10 -17.04
CA VAL A 1042 -21.50 1.80 -18.43
C VAL A 1042 -22.11 0.45 -18.85
N PRO A 1043 -22.43 0.23 -20.14
CA PRO A 1043 -23.24 -0.91 -20.57
C PRO A 1043 -22.77 -2.29 -20.04
N PRO A 1044 -21.46 -2.63 -20.01
CA PRO A 1044 -21.00 -3.91 -19.47
C PRO A 1044 -21.31 -4.08 -17.97
N ILE A 1045 -21.17 -3.00 -17.19
CA ILE A 1045 -21.46 -2.99 -15.75
C ILE A 1045 -22.97 -3.01 -15.50
N LYS A 1046 -23.77 -2.30 -16.32
CA LYS A 1046 -25.23 -2.35 -16.24
C LYS A 1046 -25.74 -3.79 -16.42
N ALA A 1047 -25.25 -4.49 -17.44
CA ALA A 1047 -25.58 -5.88 -17.67
C ALA A 1047 -25.15 -6.78 -16.50
N LEU A 1048 -23.95 -6.53 -15.93
CA LEU A 1048 -23.44 -7.30 -14.80
C LEU A 1048 -24.27 -7.11 -13.52
N LEU A 1049 -24.71 -5.89 -13.23
CA LEU A 1049 -25.59 -5.60 -12.07
C LEU A 1049 -26.93 -6.32 -12.19
N HIS A 1050 -27.50 -6.42 -13.40
CA HIS A 1050 -28.68 -7.24 -13.66
C HIS A 1050 -28.41 -8.72 -13.44
N ILE A 1051 -27.30 -9.25 -13.93
CA ILE A 1051 -26.93 -10.66 -13.67
C ILE A 1051 -26.76 -10.93 -12.18
N MET A 1052 -26.11 -10.03 -11.45
CA MET A 1052 -25.92 -10.19 -10.01
C MET A 1052 -27.26 -10.21 -9.25
N ARG A 1053 -28.22 -9.38 -9.64
CA ARG A 1053 -29.51 -9.24 -8.95
C ARG A 1053 -30.56 -10.28 -9.41
N ASP A 1054 -30.66 -10.47 -10.72
CA ASP A 1054 -31.75 -11.15 -11.41
C ASP A 1054 -31.32 -12.52 -11.98
N GLY A 1055 -30.01 -12.79 -12.09
CA GLY A 1055 -29.45 -13.99 -12.71
C GLY A 1055 -29.31 -13.92 -14.23
N GLU A 1056 -29.93 -12.94 -14.88
CA GLU A 1056 -29.90 -12.72 -16.32
C GLU A 1056 -29.97 -11.24 -16.70
N TYR A 1057 -29.63 -10.93 -17.95
CA TYR A 1057 -29.82 -9.62 -18.57
C TYR A 1057 -30.30 -9.82 -20.02
N GLU A 1058 -31.54 -9.41 -20.32
CA GLU A 1058 -32.15 -9.62 -21.66
C GLU A 1058 -32.10 -11.09 -22.14
N GLY A 1059 -32.32 -12.05 -21.24
CA GLY A 1059 -32.21 -13.49 -21.52
C GLY A 1059 -30.77 -14.00 -21.69
N LYS A 1060 -29.76 -13.15 -21.47
CA LYS A 1060 -28.33 -13.52 -21.48
C LYS A 1060 -27.86 -13.82 -20.06
N THR A 1061 -26.88 -14.70 -19.94
CA THR A 1061 -26.23 -15.06 -18.67
C THR A 1061 -24.74 -14.69 -18.72
N LEU A 1062 -24.02 -14.91 -17.62
CA LEU A 1062 -22.57 -14.68 -17.56
C LEU A 1062 -21.77 -15.53 -18.58
N ALA A 1063 -22.36 -16.63 -19.07
CA ALA A 1063 -21.76 -17.50 -20.08
C ALA A 1063 -22.01 -17.02 -21.53
N SER A 1064 -22.94 -16.08 -21.75
CA SER A 1064 -23.30 -15.62 -23.09
C SER A 1064 -22.13 -14.91 -23.79
N PRO A 1065 -21.71 -15.34 -25.00
CA PRO A 1065 -20.59 -14.73 -25.72
C PRO A 1065 -20.78 -13.24 -25.99
N GLU A 1066 -22.02 -12.81 -26.28
CA GLU A 1066 -22.37 -11.42 -26.55
C GLU A 1066 -22.12 -10.53 -25.33
N LEU A 1067 -22.36 -11.05 -24.13
CA LEU A 1067 -22.08 -10.34 -22.88
C LEU A 1067 -20.59 -10.25 -22.62
N ARG A 1068 -19.85 -11.36 -22.78
CA ARG A 1068 -18.40 -11.37 -22.62
C ARG A 1068 -17.70 -10.45 -23.60
N ALA A 1069 -18.22 -10.33 -24.83
CA ALA A 1069 -17.69 -9.42 -25.84
C ALA A 1069 -17.73 -7.94 -25.41
N MET A 1070 -18.69 -7.55 -24.56
CA MET A 1070 -18.78 -6.17 -24.04
C MET A 1070 -17.59 -5.78 -23.13
N PHE A 1071 -16.86 -6.76 -22.59
CA PHE A 1071 -15.73 -6.57 -21.69
C PHE A 1071 -14.38 -6.53 -22.43
N THR A 1072 -14.36 -6.66 -23.76
CA THR A 1072 -13.11 -6.59 -24.54
C THR A 1072 -12.67 -5.15 -24.75
N ARG A 1073 -11.36 -4.96 -24.90
CA ARG A 1073 -10.77 -3.64 -25.15
C ARG A 1073 -11.32 -3.02 -26.42
N GLU A 1074 -11.41 -3.80 -27.49
CA GLU A 1074 -11.86 -3.37 -28.81
C GLU A 1074 -13.30 -2.84 -28.73
N ALA A 1075 -14.20 -3.59 -28.08
CA ALA A 1075 -15.59 -3.18 -27.90
C ALA A 1075 -15.71 -1.88 -27.08
N VAL A 1076 -14.88 -1.71 -26.05
CA VAL A 1076 -14.84 -0.47 -25.26
C VAL A 1076 -14.39 0.71 -26.12
N LEU A 1077 -13.28 0.60 -26.83
CA LEU A 1077 -12.72 1.71 -27.61
C LEU A 1077 -13.62 2.15 -28.77
N GLU A 1078 -14.33 1.23 -29.41
CA GLU A 1078 -15.24 1.52 -30.53
C GLU A 1078 -16.57 2.14 -30.06
N SER A 1079 -16.93 1.94 -28.79
CA SER A 1079 -18.22 2.35 -28.25
C SER A 1079 -18.41 3.87 -28.14
N ASP A 1080 -19.65 4.31 -28.33
CA ASP A 1080 -19.99 5.73 -28.22
C ASP A 1080 -19.97 6.21 -26.77
N TRP A 1081 -20.30 5.34 -25.81
CA TRP A 1081 -20.23 5.70 -24.39
C TRP A 1081 -18.79 5.97 -23.95
N TYR A 1082 -17.79 5.25 -24.47
CA TYR A 1082 -16.39 5.54 -24.18
C TYR A 1082 -15.93 6.84 -24.83
N LYS A 1083 -16.32 7.10 -26.09
CA LYS A 1083 -16.04 8.39 -26.76
C LYS A 1083 -16.61 9.56 -25.96
N ALA A 1084 -17.85 9.44 -25.46
CA ALA A 1084 -18.46 10.44 -24.60
C ALA A 1084 -17.67 10.70 -23.31
N ARG A 1085 -17.03 9.68 -22.72
CA ARG A 1085 -16.15 9.88 -21.54
C ARG A 1085 -14.94 10.74 -21.86
N LEU A 1086 -14.34 10.54 -23.03
CA LEU A 1086 -13.19 11.30 -23.49
C LEU A 1086 -13.57 12.73 -23.90
N ASP A 1087 -14.75 12.92 -24.51
CA ASP A 1087 -15.29 14.26 -24.81
C ASP A 1087 -15.57 15.04 -23.53
N THR A 1088 -16.14 14.36 -22.53
CA THR A 1088 -16.39 14.94 -21.19
C THR A 1088 -15.07 15.30 -20.50
N GLN A 1089 -14.03 14.47 -20.63
CA GLN A 1089 -12.70 14.79 -20.12
C GLN A 1089 -12.15 16.08 -20.76
N GLN A 1090 -12.20 16.16 -22.08
CA GLN A 1090 -11.73 17.35 -22.79
C GLN A 1090 -12.47 18.62 -22.34
N ALA A 1091 -13.80 18.55 -22.25
CA ALA A 1091 -14.60 19.67 -21.81
C ALA A 1091 -14.28 20.08 -20.36
N SER A 1092 -14.00 19.12 -19.47
CA SER A 1092 -13.53 19.35 -18.10
C SER A 1092 -12.21 20.11 -18.05
N ASP A 1093 -11.22 19.66 -18.82
CA ASP A 1093 -9.88 20.29 -18.80
C ASP A 1093 -9.93 21.71 -19.36
N VAL A 1094 -10.80 21.95 -20.34
CA VAL A 1094 -11.11 23.29 -20.87
C VAL A 1094 -11.72 24.17 -19.78
N ALA A 1095 -12.77 23.69 -19.10
CA ALA A 1095 -13.46 24.46 -18.06
C ALA A 1095 -12.54 24.81 -16.88
N LEU A 1096 -11.67 23.88 -16.47
CA LEU A 1096 -10.65 24.13 -15.45
C LEU A 1096 -9.68 25.26 -15.86
N MET A 1097 -9.20 25.27 -17.11
CA MET A 1097 -8.32 26.35 -17.58
C MET A 1097 -9.06 27.69 -17.70
N GLU A 1098 -10.35 27.69 -18.08
CA GLU A 1098 -11.19 28.90 -18.10
C GLU A 1098 -11.40 29.47 -16.69
N SER A 1099 -11.63 28.59 -15.70
CA SER A 1099 -11.69 28.97 -14.27
C SER A 1099 -10.39 29.60 -13.78
N HIS A 1100 -9.23 29.01 -14.14
CA HIS A 1100 -7.94 29.62 -13.83
C HIS A 1100 -7.79 31.01 -14.46
N LEU A 1101 -8.18 31.18 -15.72
CA LEU A 1101 -8.10 32.48 -16.40
C LEU A 1101 -9.00 33.52 -15.72
N GLN A 1102 -10.21 33.13 -15.31
CA GLN A 1102 -11.12 33.97 -14.55
C GLN A 1102 -10.51 34.35 -13.19
N TYR A 1103 -9.90 33.41 -12.48
CA TYR A 1103 -9.23 33.66 -11.21
C TYR A 1103 -8.09 34.67 -11.36
N LEU A 1104 -7.21 34.47 -12.35
CA LEU A 1104 -6.12 35.40 -12.67
C LEU A 1104 -6.62 36.79 -13.12
N THR A 1105 -7.85 36.89 -13.61
CA THR A 1105 -8.46 38.18 -14.00
C THR A 1105 -8.89 39.02 -12.80
N SER A 1106 -9.11 38.39 -11.64
CA SER A 1106 -9.46 39.10 -10.40
C SER A 1106 -8.28 39.83 -9.73
N PHE A 1107 -7.03 39.53 -10.13
CA PHE A 1107 -5.84 40.17 -9.60
C PHE A 1107 -5.52 41.49 -10.31
N PRO A 1108 -4.94 42.48 -9.60
CA PRO A 1108 -4.56 43.75 -10.20
C PRO A 1108 -3.47 43.55 -11.27
N HIS A 1109 -3.44 44.44 -12.27
CA HIS A 1109 -2.56 44.31 -13.44
C HIS A 1109 -1.06 44.28 -13.12
N ASP A 1110 -0.64 44.83 -11.98
CA ASP A 1110 0.73 44.88 -11.50
C ASP A 1110 1.14 43.68 -10.63
N PHE A 1111 0.27 42.67 -10.47
CA PHE A 1111 0.60 41.45 -9.75
C PHE A 1111 1.77 40.71 -10.41
N ALA A 1112 2.80 40.39 -9.62
CA ALA A 1112 4.04 39.82 -10.12
C ALA A 1112 3.84 38.46 -10.82
N GLY A 1113 4.33 38.34 -12.06
CA GLY A 1113 4.24 37.12 -12.87
C GLY A 1113 2.81 36.80 -13.34
N LEU A 1114 1.88 37.76 -13.31
CA LEU A 1114 0.51 37.55 -13.79
C LEU A 1114 0.44 37.30 -15.30
N ALA A 1115 1.20 38.09 -16.08
CA ALA A 1115 1.22 37.97 -17.54
C ALA A 1115 1.76 36.60 -18.00
N GLU A 1116 2.81 36.10 -17.35
CA GLU A 1116 3.40 34.78 -17.63
C GLU A 1116 2.39 33.65 -17.33
N ARG A 1117 1.72 33.71 -16.17
CA ARG A 1117 0.68 32.73 -15.81
C ARG A 1117 -0.50 32.75 -16.77
N ARG A 1118 -0.95 33.93 -17.20
CA ARG A 1118 -2.02 34.06 -18.20
C ARG A 1118 -1.62 33.45 -19.53
N ALA A 1119 -0.42 33.73 -20.02
CA ALA A 1119 0.10 33.12 -21.24
C ALA A 1119 0.16 31.58 -21.13
N GLU A 1120 0.58 31.04 -19.98
CA GLU A 1120 0.58 29.59 -19.74
C GLU A 1120 -0.83 28.99 -19.78
N VAL A 1121 -1.81 29.63 -19.13
CA VAL A 1121 -3.21 29.19 -19.14
C VAL A 1121 -3.78 29.24 -20.56
N GLU A 1122 -3.52 30.31 -21.31
CA GLU A 1122 -3.99 30.46 -22.69
C GLU A 1122 -3.40 29.39 -23.62
N GLU A 1123 -2.12 29.06 -23.47
CA GLU A 1123 -1.46 27.97 -24.20
C GLU A 1123 -2.09 26.61 -23.88
N LYS A 1124 -2.27 26.29 -22.60
CA LYS A 1124 -2.91 25.04 -22.16
C LYS A 1124 -4.36 24.94 -22.62
N LEU A 1125 -5.11 26.04 -22.53
CA LEU A 1125 -6.50 26.11 -23.00
C LEU A 1125 -6.58 25.86 -24.51
N ALA A 1126 -5.68 26.42 -25.30
CA ALA A 1126 -5.61 26.17 -26.74
C ALA A 1126 -5.28 24.70 -27.05
N TYR A 1127 -4.35 24.10 -26.32
CA TYR A 1127 -4.02 22.67 -26.45
C TYR A 1127 -5.21 21.77 -26.09
N TYR A 1128 -5.88 21.99 -24.95
CA TYR A 1128 -7.03 21.19 -24.55
C TYR A 1128 -8.22 21.33 -25.49
N LYS A 1129 -8.41 22.49 -26.15
CA LYS A 1129 -9.43 22.67 -27.20
C LYS A 1129 -9.10 21.96 -28.52
N SER A 1130 -7.89 21.45 -28.70
CA SER A 1130 -7.45 20.84 -29.96
C SER A 1130 -7.92 19.38 -30.13
N GLU A 1131 -8.08 18.95 -31.39
CA GLU A 1131 -8.33 17.54 -31.72
C GLU A 1131 -7.14 16.64 -31.34
N ALA A 1132 -5.92 17.18 -31.35
CA ALA A 1132 -4.72 16.45 -30.97
C ALA A 1132 -4.75 16.01 -29.50
N TYR A 1133 -5.20 16.89 -28.59
CA TYR A 1133 -5.40 16.50 -27.20
C TYR A 1133 -6.44 15.39 -27.08
N ARG A 1134 -7.59 15.57 -27.74
CA ARG A 1134 -8.68 14.59 -27.70
C ARG A 1134 -8.29 13.21 -28.24
N ALA A 1135 -7.43 13.18 -29.26
CA ALA A 1135 -6.84 11.94 -29.78
C ALA A 1135 -5.82 11.33 -28.81
N SER A 1136 -5.00 12.16 -28.16
CA SER A 1136 -3.95 11.70 -27.23
C SER A 1136 -4.49 10.97 -25.98
N ILE A 1137 -5.74 11.25 -25.59
CA ILE A 1137 -6.39 10.62 -24.43
C ILE A 1137 -7.15 9.32 -24.77
N VAL A 1138 -7.13 8.87 -26.03
CA VAL A 1138 -7.71 7.56 -26.41
C VAL A 1138 -6.86 6.45 -25.80
N GLY A 1139 -7.50 5.56 -25.02
CA GLY A 1139 -6.83 4.55 -24.20
C GLY A 1139 -6.60 4.96 -22.75
N THR A 1140 -7.07 6.16 -22.33
CA THR A 1140 -7.21 6.55 -20.91
C THR A 1140 -8.58 6.14 -20.36
N ILE A 1141 -8.86 6.43 -19.08
CA ILE A 1141 -10.19 6.18 -18.48
C ILE A 1141 -11.25 7.26 -18.81
N GLY A 1142 -10.84 8.45 -19.29
CA GLY A 1142 -11.71 9.62 -19.48
C GLY A 1142 -12.41 10.11 -18.20
N ARG A 1143 -13.47 10.90 -18.35
CA ARG A 1143 -14.34 11.37 -17.26
C ARG A 1143 -15.74 10.77 -17.38
N ASP A 1144 -16.43 10.51 -16.27
CA ASP A 1144 -17.81 10.03 -16.31
C ASP A 1144 -18.77 11.17 -16.74
N PRO A 1145 -19.52 11.04 -17.85
CA PRO A 1145 -20.43 12.08 -18.34
C PRO A 1145 -21.57 12.39 -17.37
N SER A 1146 -21.88 11.49 -16.44
CA SER A 1146 -22.99 11.65 -15.50
C SER A 1146 -22.67 12.47 -14.24
N ILE A 1147 -21.42 12.93 -14.08
CA ILE A 1147 -20.97 13.70 -12.90
C ILE A 1147 -21.11 15.23 -13.11
N GLY A 1148 -21.57 15.70 -14.27
CA GLY A 1148 -21.58 17.13 -14.60
C GLY A 1148 -20.16 17.66 -14.86
N ILE A 1149 -20.04 18.90 -15.31
CA ILE A 1149 -18.76 19.59 -15.55
C ILE A 1149 -18.75 20.84 -14.65
N VAL A 1150 -17.60 21.09 -13.98
CA VAL A 1150 -17.34 22.26 -13.15
C VAL A 1150 -17.18 23.48 -14.04
#